data_AF-A0A016VXD7-F1
#
_entry.id   AF-A0A016VXD7-F1
#
_cell.length_a   1.000
_cell.length_b   1.000
_cell.length_c   1.000
_cell.angle_alpha   90.00
_cell.angle_beta   90.00
_cell.angle_gamma   90.00
#
_symmetry.space_group_name_H-M   'P 1'
#
loop_
_entity.id
_entity.type
_entity.pdbx_description
1 polymer ?
#
loop_
_entity_poly.entity_id
_entity_poly.type
_entity_poly.pdbx_seq_one_letter_code
_entity_poly.pdbx_strand_id
1 'polypeptide(L)'
;MCDIVRHRLGKIYVSLSTCIFKNLAFEEYLLRHHDLENDGDAMLLWSNKPAVVIGRHQNPWLEANIPFLREYGIDLARRHSGGGTVYHDEGNLNISLLTTRKAHCRKKNLEFLAKAINDRFKVNVVPTSRDDMELQPGSRKCSGTAARITTARAYHHLTLLVNADLLVLSTSLRSPYKEYINTNASRSVRAPAVGFLKQDDASAEVSSVRETVIQQFSERFKECVVTDVDVDEELKKNEQVVENLSFLKDWNWIFGKTPKFWFENGSRKQYVEAGIIKEWRSVMWTARHALGRVALHSTRRIAASAPRPLSIAHVVTSRHLCVTSTRFCAAAAPERHEFQAETKNLMDIVAKSLYSDSEVFVRELISNASDALEKRRCVELTGQIAEGPSEIRVTTDEGHRTITFEDTGIGMDRRELLECLGTIAKSGSKEFIEKNKDNAEAVIGQFGVGFYSAFMVADSVVVTTRKVGEPEEKGLKWTWKGDNSYEVSEEKGLPTGTRIVIHLKPGDSAEYSKAERVKEVIDKYSYFVAAPILLNGERVNSLNAIWTLQPKDVTKEMHETFFKQLAKQQKKSEAFQRPCYTIHYKTDTPVSLRSVLYIPQHRFSMLEYAAQAHNRDCGLSLYARRVLIKPNAKELLPNYLHFVMGVVDSEDIPLNLSREMLQNNPVLRKLRKILTDKVLSFLQNEMKKDNEKYEDFYKQYSIFLKEGIVTQVDHSEKEEIAKLMLFESSNLKAGVLTNLTEYCKRMQEDQKEIYYMFSPSRQLAESSPYYELVRSQNKEVLFLYEPADEVVFLALHQFNMKPLVGVEKWAESAASKGEDKDKAEGKQFRDVDKKELLDWIKSTLGSVKVFDIAGNHRPSEHPVMLTIKHEMGAARHLLRTGEIKDLEHLVFLQPCLHVNLSHPLIKSLYTMKRTDPKTAELLISQIYDNALITSGLLKDTSGMVQRLNKLLTQLAGSKSTILTP
;
A
#
# COMPACT_ATOMS: atom_id res chain seq x y z
N MET A 1 -41.09 -11.80 15.75
CA MET A 1 -41.31 -13.21 16.14
C MET A 1 -41.89 -13.92 14.92
N CYS A 2 -41.38 -15.10 14.60
CA CYS A 2 -42.03 -16.06 13.68
C CYS A 2 -41.80 -17.42 14.34
N ASP A 3 -42.85 -18.24 14.40
CA ASP A 3 -42.94 -19.31 15.39
C ASP A 3 -41.85 -20.38 15.27
N ILE A 4 -41.29 -20.73 16.42
CA ILE A 4 -40.39 -21.87 16.56
C ILE A 4 -41.26 -23.12 16.47
N VAL A 5 -41.40 -23.66 15.26
CA VAL A 5 -42.03 -24.96 15.03
C VAL A 5 -41.11 -26.04 15.61
N ARG A 6 -41.29 -26.37 16.89
CA ARG A 6 -40.53 -27.37 17.69
C ARG A 6 -40.79 -28.83 17.26
N HIS A 7 -40.94 -29.07 15.96
CA HIS A 7 -41.25 -30.38 15.36
C HIS A 7 -40.17 -30.90 14.40
N ARG A 8 -39.00 -30.26 14.35
CA ARG A 8 -37.88 -30.71 13.50
C ARG A 8 -36.87 -31.54 14.28
N LEU A 9 -36.43 -32.63 13.63
CA LEU A 9 -35.19 -33.34 13.92
C LEU A 9 -33.99 -32.51 13.46
N GLY A 10 -32.82 -32.78 14.04
CA GLY A 10 -31.54 -32.29 13.55
C GLY A 10 -30.49 -33.41 13.54
N LYS A 11 -29.54 -33.37 12.60
CA LYS A 11 -28.39 -34.30 12.58
C LYS A 11 -27.06 -33.56 12.56
N ILE A 12 -26.13 -33.98 13.40
CA ILE A 12 -24.74 -33.49 13.42
C ILE A 12 -23.83 -34.63 13.01
N TYR A 13 -23.06 -34.41 11.96
CA TYR A 13 -22.00 -35.30 11.50
C TYR A 13 -20.64 -34.71 11.92
N VAL A 14 -19.82 -35.48 12.61
CA VAL A 14 -18.45 -35.09 12.98
C VAL A 14 -17.50 -35.97 12.19
N SER A 15 -16.80 -35.41 11.20
CA SER A 15 -15.85 -36.20 10.42
C SER A 15 -14.59 -36.51 11.24
N LEU A 16 -14.22 -37.79 11.26
CA LEU A 16 -12.93 -38.26 11.80
C LEU A 16 -11.80 -38.15 10.77
N SER A 17 -12.11 -37.86 9.50
CA SER A 17 -11.10 -37.83 8.44
C SER A 17 -10.33 -36.51 8.43
N THR A 18 -9.01 -36.59 8.47
CA THR A 18 -8.12 -35.41 8.36
C THR A 18 -7.75 -35.03 6.92
N CYS A 19 -8.36 -35.67 5.91
CA CYS A 19 -8.10 -35.40 4.50
C CYS A 19 -9.13 -34.45 3.89
N ILE A 20 -8.67 -33.31 3.35
CA ILE A 20 -9.49 -32.28 2.71
C ILE A 20 -10.42 -32.84 1.62
N PHE A 21 -9.92 -33.72 0.74
CA PHE A 21 -10.70 -34.27 -0.37
C PHE A 21 -11.81 -35.22 0.11
N LYS A 22 -11.57 -36.00 1.17
CA LYS A 22 -12.58 -36.92 1.74
C LYS A 22 -13.73 -36.13 2.38
N ASN A 23 -13.41 -35.11 3.16
CA ASN A 23 -14.40 -34.26 3.80
C ASN A 23 -15.25 -33.48 2.78
N LEU A 24 -14.64 -32.92 1.74
CA LEU A 24 -15.39 -32.27 0.65
C LEU A 24 -16.25 -33.26 -0.17
N ALA A 25 -15.81 -34.51 -0.34
CA ALA A 25 -16.60 -35.54 -1.01
C ALA A 25 -17.85 -35.91 -0.21
N PHE A 26 -17.72 -35.98 1.12
CA PHE A 26 -18.81 -36.24 2.05
C PHE A 26 -19.76 -35.03 2.20
N GLU A 27 -19.25 -33.79 2.22
CA GLU A 27 -20.06 -32.56 2.19
C GLU A 27 -21.00 -32.52 0.95
N GLU A 28 -20.45 -32.81 -0.23
CA GLU A 28 -21.23 -32.87 -1.48
C GLU A 28 -22.18 -34.08 -1.50
N TYR A 29 -21.81 -35.20 -0.89
CA TYR A 29 -22.70 -36.34 -0.70
C TYR A 29 -23.91 -35.97 0.17
N LEU A 30 -23.69 -35.35 1.34
CA LEU A 30 -24.76 -34.90 2.23
C LEU A 30 -25.69 -33.90 1.52
N LEU A 31 -25.15 -32.92 0.79
CA LEU A 31 -25.97 -31.99 0.01
C LEU A 31 -26.90 -32.72 -0.99
N ARG A 32 -26.41 -33.78 -1.64
CA ARG A 32 -27.16 -34.54 -2.65
C ARG A 32 -28.10 -35.60 -2.07
N HIS A 33 -27.86 -36.15 -0.88
CA HIS A 33 -28.61 -37.32 -0.37
C HIS A 33 -29.29 -37.14 0.99
N HIS A 34 -28.85 -36.20 1.84
CA HIS A 34 -29.49 -35.97 3.14
C HIS A 34 -30.94 -35.50 2.97
N ASP A 35 -31.86 -36.16 3.66
CA ASP A 35 -33.29 -35.88 3.57
C ASP A 35 -33.71 -34.72 4.48
N LEU A 36 -33.57 -33.50 3.98
CA LEU A 36 -33.97 -32.27 4.69
C LEU A 36 -35.48 -32.17 4.99
N GLU A 37 -36.33 -33.04 4.44
CA GLU A 37 -37.78 -33.04 4.71
C GLU A 37 -38.12 -33.96 5.87
N ASN A 38 -37.55 -35.17 5.91
CA ASN A 38 -37.80 -36.16 6.96
C ASN A 38 -36.77 -36.10 8.12
N ASP A 39 -35.47 -35.98 7.82
CA ASP A 39 -34.39 -35.93 8.83
C ASP A 39 -34.11 -34.53 9.38
N GLY A 40 -34.70 -33.49 8.78
CA GLY A 40 -34.51 -32.10 9.16
C GLY A 40 -33.13 -31.51 8.82
N ASP A 41 -32.83 -30.34 9.38
CA ASP A 41 -31.61 -29.58 9.07
C ASP A 41 -30.36 -30.28 9.65
N ALA A 42 -29.22 -30.21 8.95
CA ALA A 42 -28.01 -30.94 9.33
C ALA A 42 -26.76 -30.06 9.41
N MET A 43 -25.77 -30.50 10.19
CA MET A 43 -24.47 -29.82 10.34
C MET A 43 -23.32 -30.82 10.20
N LEU A 44 -22.37 -30.56 9.31
CA LEU A 44 -21.11 -31.29 9.22
C LEU A 44 -19.98 -30.47 9.86
N LEU A 45 -19.27 -31.07 10.81
CA LEU A 45 -18.12 -30.49 11.53
C LEU A 45 -16.84 -31.26 11.19
N TRP A 46 -15.77 -30.55 10.83
CA TRP A 46 -14.52 -31.20 10.41
C TRP A 46 -13.29 -30.30 10.46
N SER A 47 -12.13 -30.93 10.62
CA SER A 47 -10.80 -30.31 10.55
C SER A 47 -9.91 -31.19 9.66
N ASN A 48 -8.84 -30.64 9.08
CA ASN A 48 -7.98 -31.37 8.16
C ASN A 48 -6.53 -30.89 8.24
N LYS A 49 -5.61 -31.75 7.78
CA LYS A 49 -4.20 -31.38 7.58
C LYS A 49 -4.06 -30.16 6.67
N PRO A 50 -2.97 -29.39 6.78
CA PRO A 50 -2.72 -28.18 5.98
C PRO A 50 -3.18 -28.29 4.52
N ALA A 51 -4.11 -27.42 4.13
CA ALA A 51 -4.65 -27.36 2.76
C ALA A 51 -5.08 -25.93 2.38
N VAL A 52 -4.96 -25.57 1.11
CA VAL A 52 -5.58 -24.38 0.52
C VAL A 52 -6.80 -24.79 -0.28
N VAL A 53 -7.95 -24.18 0.04
CA VAL A 53 -9.24 -24.48 -0.58
C VAL A 53 -9.72 -23.28 -1.40
N ILE A 54 -9.63 -23.40 -2.73
CA ILE A 54 -10.04 -22.36 -3.68
C ILE A 54 -11.53 -22.48 -4.03
N GLY A 55 -12.20 -21.34 -4.23
CA GLY A 55 -13.60 -21.30 -4.67
C GLY A 55 -13.79 -21.83 -6.10
N ARG A 56 -15.01 -22.28 -6.43
CA ARG A 56 -15.36 -22.97 -7.69
C ARG A 56 -14.84 -22.29 -8.97
N HIS A 57 -14.79 -20.96 -9.03
CA HIS A 57 -14.43 -20.19 -10.23
C HIS A 57 -13.09 -19.42 -10.11
N GLN A 58 -12.30 -19.68 -9.07
CA GLN A 58 -11.07 -18.94 -8.82
C GLN A 58 -9.84 -19.51 -9.55
N ASN A 59 -8.80 -18.68 -9.70
CA ASN A 59 -7.54 -19.05 -10.33
C ASN A 59 -6.50 -19.48 -9.25
N PRO A 60 -6.07 -20.75 -9.20
CA PRO A 60 -5.16 -21.23 -8.16
C PRO A 60 -3.80 -20.51 -8.20
N TRP A 61 -3.28 -20.18 -9.39
CA TRP A 61 -2.02 -19.45 -9.53
C TRP A 61 -2.12 -17.98 -9.11
N LEU A 62 -3.32 -17.39 -9.04
CA LEU A 62 -3.52 -16.03 -8.54
C LEU A 62 -3.69 -16.01 -7.01
N GLU A 63 -4.38 -17.02 -6.48
CA GLU A 63 -4.84 -17.07 -5.09
C GLU A 63 -3.86 -17.77 -4.12
N ALA A 64 -3.06 -18.72 -4.61
CA ALA A 64 -2.23 -19.60 -3.77
C ALA A 64 -0.75 -19.62 -4.18
N ASN A 65 0.13 -19.78 -3.19
CA ASN A 65 1.57 -19.91 -3.38
C ASN A 65 1.96 -21.35 -3.76
N ILE A 66 1.63 -21.75 -5.00
CA ILE A 66 1.78 -23.13 -5.49
C ILE A 66 3.18 -23.75 -5.22
N PRO A 67 4.32 -23.04 -5.36
CA PRO A 67 5.63 -23.58 -5.01
C PRO A 67 5.73 -23.95 -3.52
N PHE A 68 5.37 -23.02 -2.63
CA PHE A 68 5.37 -23.25 -1.17
C PHE A 68 4.44 -24.40 -0.78
N LEU A 69 3.25 -24.50 -1.40
CA LEU A 69 2.33 -25.61 -1.12
C LEU A 69 2.97 -26.97 -1.46
N ARG A 70 3.69 -27.06 -2.58
CA ARG A 70 4.37 -28.30 -2.99
C ARG A 70 5.56 -28.65 -2.11
N GLU A 71 6.34 -27.65 -1.71
CA GLU A 71 7.53 -27.81 -0.86
C GLU A 71 7.17 -28.33 0.53
N TYR A 72 6.09 -27.79 1.13
CA TYR A 72 5.64 -28.15 2.48
C TYR A 72 4.52 -29.21 2.51
N GLY A 73 4.18 -29.83 1.37
CA GLY A 73 3.18 -30.90 1.29
C GLY A 73 1.74 -30.47 1.64
N ILE A 74 1.41 -29.20 1.40
CA ILE A 74 0.09 -28.60 1.67
C ILE A 74 -0.84 -28.89 0.49
N ASP A 75 -1.97 -29.55 0.73
CA ASP A 75 -2.91 -29.93 -0.32
C ASP A 75 -3.56 -28.69 -0.99
N LEU A 76 -3.82 -28.76 -2.31
CA LEU A 76 -4.62 -27.75 -3.01
C LEU A 76 -5.92 -28.36 -3.51
N ALA A 77 -7.04 -27.96 -2.92
CA ALA A 77 -8.37 -28.45 -3.27
C ALA A 77 -9.25 -27.35 -3.87
N ARG A 78 -10.11 -27.70 -4.84
CA ARG A 78 -11.20 -26.83 -5.32
C ARG A 78 -12.53 -27.33 -4.78
N ARG A 79 -13.26 -26.48 -4.06
CA ARG A 79 -14.58 -26.85 -3.53
C ARG A 79 -15.72 -26.54 -4.51
N HIS A 80 -16.86 -27.19 -4.28
CA HIS A 80 -18.07 -27.06 -5.10
C HIS A 80 -18.88 -25.77 -4.85
N SER A 81 -18.66 -25.09 -3.72
CA SER A 81 -19.26 -23.82 -3.35
C SER A 81 -18.51 -22.61 -3.94
N GLY A 82 -19.16 -21.44 -3.89
CA GLY A 82 -18.53 -20.15 -4.22
C GLY A 82 -17.63 -19.63 -3.10
N GLY A 83 -17.49 -18.31 -2.99
CA GLY A 83 -16.64 -17.66 -1.98
C GLY A 83 -15.16 -17.59 -2.37
N GLY A 84 -14.36 -16.91 -1.54
CA GLY A 84 -12.92 -16.72 -1.74
C GLY A 84 -12.07 -17.90 -1.31
N THR A 85 -10.76 -17.84 -1.58
CA THR A 85 -9.81 -18.87 -1.18
C THR A 85 -9.55 -18.78 0.32
N VAL A 86 -9.53 -19.94 0.98
CA VAL A 86 -9.24 -20.07 2.42
C VAL A 86 -8.11 -21.07 2.64
N TYR A 87 -7.44 -20.96 3.78
CA TYR A 87 -6.45 -21.93 4.26
C TYR A 87 -7.07 -22.73 5.41
N HIS A 88 -6.78 -24.02 5.44
CA HIS A 88 -7.23 -24.98 6.44
C HIS A 88 -5.99 -25.60 7.10
N ASP A 89 -6.04 -25.77 8.41
CA ASP A 89 -5.15 -26.64 9.19
C ASP A 89 -5.93 -27.28 10.35
N GLU A 90 -5.23 -27.99 11.22
CA GLU A 90 -5.82 -28.63 12.41
C GLU A 90 -6.19 -27.60 13.50
N GLY A 91 -5.77 -26.34 13.36
CA GLY A 91 -6.19 -25.19 14.19
C GLY A 91 -7.50 -24.53 13.74
N ASN A 92 -8.13 -25.05 12.68
CA ASN A 92 -9.40 -24.56 12.14
C ASN A 92 -10.56 -25.52 12.41
N LEU A 93 -11.74 -24.97 12.64
CA LEU A 93 -13.00 -25.71 12.66
C LEU A 93 -13.82 -25.35 11.42
N ASN A 94 -14.08 -26.33 10.54
CA ASN A 94 -14.95 -26.15 9.39
C ASN A 94 -16.36 -26.62 9.73
N ILE A 95 -17.35 -25.79 9.39
CA ILE A 95 -18.75 -25.96 9.75
C ILE A 95 -19.59 -25.84 8.48
N SER A 96 -20.35 -26.87 8.14
CA SER A 96 -21.20 -26.90 6.95
C SER A 96 -22.65 -27.14 7.35
N LEU A 97 -23.44 -26.06 7.40
CA LEU A 97 -24.85 -26.05 7.80
C LEU A 97 -25.74 -26.30 6.59
N LEU A 98 -26.31 -27.49 6.48
CA LEU A 98 -27.19 -27.95 5.42
C LEU A 98 -28.66 -27.71 5.78
N THR A 99 -29.39 -27.04 4.88
CA THR A 99 -30.76 -26.55 5.08
C THR A 99 -31.55 -26.61 3.77
N THR A 100 -32.88 -26.57 3.84
CA THR A 100 -33.70 -26.35 2.62
C THR A 100 -33.40 -24.97 2.02
N ARG A 101 -33.53 -24.82 0.70
CA ARG A 101 -33.31 -23.52 0.01
C ARG A 101 -34.17 -22.39 0.60
N LYS A 102 -35.39 -22.70 1.07
CA LYS A 102 -36.29 -21.73 1.72
C LYS A 102 -35.82 -21.31 3.11
N ALA A 103 -35.12 -22.18 3.85
CA ALA A 103 -34.62 -21.91 5.20
C ALA A 103 -33.21 -21.29 5.23
N HIS A 104 -32.45 -21.43 4.13
CA HIS A 104 -31.06 -20.95 4.04
C HIS A 104 -30.93 -19.44 4.29
N CYS A 105 -30.26 -19.07 5.38
CA CYS A 105 -29.97 -17.68 5.72
C CYS A 105 -28.59 -17.56 6.38
N ARG A 106 -27.61 -16.98 5.67
CA ARG A 106 -26.23 -16.84 6.17
C ARG A 106 -26.16 -15.99 7.42
N LYS A 107 -26.76 -14.80 7.40
CA LYS A 107 -26.82 -13.88 8.55
C LYS A 107 -27.28 -14.57 9.84
N LYS A 108 -28.41 -15.28 9.82
CA LYS A 108 -28.91 -16.05 10.97
C LYS A 108 -27.93 -17.13 11.45
N ASN A 109 -27.26 -17.81 10.53
CA ASN A 109 -26.27 -18.83 10.86
C ASN A 109 -25.01 -18.22 11.51
N LEU A 110 -24.58 -17.03 11.07
CA LEU A 110 -23.46 -16.31 11.66
C LEU A 110 -23.80 -15.70 13.02
N GLU A 111 -24.99 -15.11 13.16
CA GLU A 111 -25.50 -14.60 14.45
C GLU A 111 -25.59 -15.73 15.50
N PHE A 112 -26.08 -16.90 15.09
CA PHE A 112 -26.10 -18.12 15.91
C PHE A 112 -24.69 -18.54 16.37
N LEU A 113 -23.73 -18.66 15.46
CA LEU A 113 -22.37 -19.11 15.79
C LEU A 113 -21.58 -18.07 16.60
N ALA A 114 -21.69 -16.79 16.25
CA ALA A 114 -21.08 -15.70 17.01
C ALA A 114 -21.61 -15.66 18.46
N LYS A 115 -22.93 -15.82 18.65
CA LYS A 115 -23.51 -15.93 20.00
C LYS A 115 -22.96 -17.15 20.75
N ALA A 116 -22.99 -18.33 20.15
CA ALA A 116 -22.50 -19.56 20.77
C ALA A 116 -21.03 -19.45 21.23
N ILE A 117 -20.18 -18.76 20.44
CA ILE A 117 -18.77 -18.54 20.77
C ILE A 117 -18.63 -17.49 21.89
N ASN A 118 -19.29 -16.34 21.79
CA ASN A 118 -19.16 -15.25 22.76
C ASN A 118 -19.80 -15.57 24.13
N ASP A 119 -20.84 -16.41 24.17
CA ASP A 119 -21.47 -16.86 25.42
C ASP A 119 -20.54 -17.80 26.21
N ARG A 120 -19.60 -18.48 25.55
CA ARG A 120 -18.71 -19.48 26.16
C ARG A 120 -17.29 -18.97 26.42
N PHE A 121 -16.73 -18.20 25.49
CA PHE A 121 -15.34 -17.74 25.50
C PHE A 121 -15.27 -16.22 25.64
N LYS A 122 -14.22 -15.70 26.26
CA LYS A 122 -13.96 -14.26 26.50
C LYS A 122 -13.50 -13.53 25.23
N VAL A 123 -14.24 -13.71 24.15
CA VAL A 123 -13.99 -13.13 22.83
C VAL A 123 -15.19 -12.28 22.39
N ASN A 124 -14.99 -11.40 21.43
CA ASN A 124 -16.07 -10.61 20.84
C ASN A 124 -16.07 -10.81 19.32
N VAL A 125 -16.67 -11.92 18.90
CA VAL A 125 -16.90 -12.27 17.49
C VAL A 125 -18.19 -11.60 17.02
N VAL A 126 -18.11 -10.86 15.91
CA VAL A 126 -19.28 -10.21 15.29
C VAL A 126 -19.41 -10.59 13.80
N PRO A 127 -20.64 -10.85 13.30
CA PRO A 127 -20.91 -10.96 11.87
C PRO A 127 -20.74 -9.61 11.16
N THR A 128 -20.07 -9.63 10.02
CA THR A 128 -19.84 -8.46 9.16
C THR A 128 -20.94 -8.29 8.10
N SER A 129 -21.00 -7.12 7.47
CA SER A 129 -21.91 -6.82 6.35
C SER A 129 -21.69 -7.66 5.08
N ARG A 130 -20.60 -8.45 5.02
CA ARG A 130 -20.26 -9.31 3.86
C ARG A 130 -20.50 -10.81 4.11
N ASP A 131 -21.25 -11.16 5.16
CA ASP A 131 -21.38 -12.54 5.64
C ASP A 131 -20.04 -13.20 6.04
N ASP A 132 -19.02 -12.44 6.50
CA ASP A 132 -17.84 -12.97 7.21
C ASP A 132 -17.97 -12.77 8.74
N MET A 133 -17.07 -13.32 9.56
CA MET A 133 -16.95 -12.94 11.00
C MET A 133 -15.59 -12.33 11.33
N GLU A 134 -15.57 -11.42 12.30
CA GLU A 134 -14.39 -10.74 12.81
C GLU A 134 -14.35 -10.68 14.35
N LEU A 135 -13.14 -10.58 14.91
CA LEU A 135 -12.88 -10.29 16.31
C LEU A 135 -12.75 -8.78 16.53
N GLN A 136 -13.39 -8.29 17.59
CA GLN A 136 -13.31 -6.93 18.08
C GLN A 136 -12.66 -6.88 19.48
N PRO A 137 -11.89 -5.84 19.83
CA PRO A 137 -11.54 -4.69 19.01
C PRO A 137 -10.58 -5.02 17.86
N GLY A 138 -10.60 -4.19 16.83
CA GLY A 138 -9.60 -4.16 15.75
C GLY A 138 -9.99 -4.81 14.42
N SER A 139 -11.26 -5.21 14.20
CA SER A 139 -11.77 -5.73 12.92
C SER A 139 -10.88 -6.83 12.30
N ARG A 140 -10.47 -7.79 13.15
CA ARG A 140 -9.60 -8.92 12.75
C ARG A 140 -10.46 -10.05 12.20
N LYS A 141 -10.44 -10.31 10.89
CA LYS A 141 -11.24 -11.40 10.30
C LYS A 141 -10.83 -12.75 10.91
N CYS A 142 -11.78 -13.44 11.54
CA CYS A 142 -11.58 -14.74 12.19
C CYS A 142 -12.30 -15.88 11.47
N SER A 143 -13.12 -15.58 10.45
CA SER A 143 -13.77 -16.62 9.67
C SER A 143 -14.13 -16.18 8.25
N GLY A 144 -14.04 -17.10 7.28
CA GLY A 144 -14.49 -16.91 5.90
C GLY A 144 -15.64 -17.84 5.54
N THR A 145 -16.61 -17.35 4.75
CA THR A 145 -17.78 -18.13 4.32
C THR A 145 -17.79 -18.51 2.84
N ALA A 146 -18.57 -19.56 2.57
CA ALA A 146 -19.01 -19.97 1.25
C ALA A 146 -20.43 -20.53 1.33
N ALA A 147 -21.12 -20.62 0.20
CA ALA A 147 -22.39 -21.35 0.13
C ALA A 147 -22.54 -22.06 -1.22
N ARG A 148 -23.38 -23.10 -1.22
CA ARG A 148 -23.82 -23.81 -2.41
C ARG A 148 -25.33 -23.96 -2.31
N ILE A 149 -26.05 -23.47 -3.32
CA ILE A 149 -27.51 -23.46 -3.39
C ILE A 149 -27.90 -24.24 -4.64
N THR A 150 -28.74 -25.26 -4.48
CA THR A 150 -29.36 -26.04 -5.56
C THR A 150 -30.82 -25.61 -5.73
N THR A 151 -31.60 -26.32 -6.53
CA THR A 151 -33.04 -26.03 -6.71
C THR A 151 -33.83 -26.14 -5.41
N ALA A 152 -33.55 -27.18 -4.61
CA ALA A 152 -34.29 -27.50 -3.37
C ALA A 152 -33.47 -27.33 -2.07
N ARG A 153 -32.14 -27.46 -2.12
CA ARG A 153 -31.28 -27.57 -0.93
C ARG A 153 -30.16 -26.53 -0.94
N ALA A 154 -29.59 -26.22 0.22
CA ALA A 154 -28.45 -25.32 0.31
C ALA A 154 -27.61 -25.58 1.56
N TYR A 155 -26.28 -25.50 1.43
CA TYR A 155 -25.39 -25.43 2.58
C TYR A 155 -24.73 -24.04 2.72
N HIS A 156 -24.49 -23.66 3.97
CA HIS A 156 -23.59 -22.58 4.36
C HIS A 156 -22.32 -23.17 4.96
N HIS A 157 -21.19 -22.96 4.31
CA HIS A 157 -19.87 -23.43 4.74
C HIS A 157 -19.09 -22.28 5.38
N LEU A 158 -18.44 -22.56 6.50
CA LEU A 158 -17.69 -21.60 7.31
C LEU A 158 -16.36 -22.23 7.74
N THR A 159 -15.25 -21.55 7.52
CA THR A 159 -13.94 -21.90 8.09
C THR A 159 -13.66 -20.95 9.25
N LEU A 160 -13.70 -21.45 10.48
CA LEU A 160 -13.45 -20.66 11.70
C LEU A 160 -12.00 -20.86 12.18
N LEU A 161 -11.26 -19.77 12.33
CA LEU A 161 -9.88 -19.78 12.82
C LEU A 161 -9.87 -19.82 14.35
N VAL A 162 -9.50 -20.96 14.93
CA VAL A 162 -9.49 -21.15 16.39
C VAL A 162 -8.07 -21.00 16.94
N ASN A 163 -7.11 -21.72 16.38
CA ASN A 163 -5.68 -21.67 16.72
C ASN A 163 -4.81 -21.92 15.46
N ALA A 164 -5.11 -21.20 14.37
CA ALA A 164 -4.49 -21.40 13.06
C ALA A 164 -3.06 -20.85 12.99
N ASP A 165 -2.17 -21.49 12.23
CA ASP A 165 -0.84 -20.91 11.96
C ASP A 165 -0.95 -19.74 10.97
N LEU A 166 -0.90 -18.51 11.49
CA LEU A 166 -1.00 -17.29 10.68
C LEU A 166 0.20 -17.06 9.74
N LEU A 167 1.38 -17.62 10.02
CA LEU A 167 2.55 -17.51 9.14
C LEU A 167 2.39 -18.43 7.93
N VAL A 168 2.02 -19.69 8.16
CA VAL A 168 1.76 -20.66 7.08
C VAL A 168 0.53 -20.25 6.28
N LEU A 169 -0.56 -19.80 6.94
CA LEU A 169 -1.76 -19.25 6.28
C LEU A 169 -1.40 -18.07 5.38
N SER A 170 -0.68 -17.07 5.91
CA SER A 170 -0.38 -15.85 5.15
C SER A 170 0.60 -16.09 4.00
N THR A 171 1.51 -17.05 4.14
CA THR A 171 2.45 -17.46 3.08
C THR A 171 1.75 -18.29 2.00
N SER A 172 0.88 -19.22 2.39
CA SER A 172 0.09 -20.08 1.48
C SER A 172 -0.83 -19.29 0.56
N LEU A 173 -1.39 -18.16 1.03
CA LEU A 173 -2.33 -17.31 0.29
C LEU A 173 -1.66 -16.10 -0.41
N ARG A 174 -0.32 -16.07 -0.47
CA ARG A 174 0.48 -15.06 -1.19
C ARG A 174 1.14 -15.67 -2.42
N SER A 175 0.38 -15.80 -3.50
CA SER A 175 0.95 -16.22 -4.78
C SER A 175 2.11 -15.30 -5.24
N PRO A 176 3.29 -15.85 -5.58
CA PRO A 176 4.38 -15.09 -6.20
C PRO A 176 4.09 -14.76 -7.67
N TYR A 177 3.06 -15.37 -8.27
CA TYR A 177 2.68 -15.15 -9.66
C TYR A 177 1.63 -14.05 -9.85
N LYS A 178 1.16 -13.43 -8.76
CA LYS A 178 0.01 -12.53 -8.76
C LYS A 178 0.16 -11.33 -9.71
N GLU A 179 1.36 -10.77 -9.80
CA GLU A 179 1.65 -9.58 -10.63
C GLU A 179 1.85 -9.94 -12.12
N TYR A 180 2.20 -11.19 -12.40
CA TYR A 180 2.41 -11.72 -13.75
C TYR A 180 1.13 -12.29 -14.39
N ILE A 181 0.00 -12.34 -13.67
CA ILE A 181 -1.25 -12.96 -14.15
C ILE A 181 -2.30 -11.91 -14.48
N ASN A 182 -2.58 -11.77 -15.78
CA ASN A 182 -3.70 -10.97 -16.28
C ASN A 182 -4.93 -11.86 -16.51
N THR A 183 -5.97 -11.67 -15.69
CA THR A 183 -7.19 -12.49 -15.71
C THR A 183 -8.42 -11.73 -15.21
N ASN A 184 -9.57 -12.05 -15.82
CA ASN A 184 -10.90 -11.61 -15.39
C ASN A 184 -11.51 -12.53 -14.31
N ALA A 185 -10.74 -13.48 -13.74
CA ALA A 185 -11.20 -14.37 -12.68
C ALA A 185 -11.61 -13.59 -11.41
N SER A 186 -12.68 -14.03 -10.75
CA SER A 186 -13.14 -13.47 -9.48
C SER A 186 -12.07 -13.65 -8.38
N ARG A 187 -11.55 -12.53 -7.89
CA ARG A 187 -10.45 -12.48 -6.91
C ARG A 187 -10.97 -12.60 -5.48
N SER A 188 -10.20 -13.22 -4.59
CA SER A 188 -10.50 -13.14 -3.15
C SER A 188 -10.30 -11.72 -2.63
N VAL A 189 -11.27 -11.21 -1.87
CA VAL A 189 -11.10 -9.97 -1.11
C VAL A 189 -10.25 -10.28 0.12
N ARG A 190 -9.00 -9.77 0.14
CA ARG A 190 -8.11 -9.94 1.29
C ARG A 190 -8.64 -9.14 2.49
N ALA A 191 -8.57 -9.73 3.68
CA ALA A 191 -8.83 -9.01 4.92
C ALA A 191 -7.63 -8.12 5.29
N PRO A 192 -7.85 -6.91 5.84
CA PRO A 192 -6.77 -6.03 6.27
C PRO A 192 -6.03 -6.59 7.50
N ALA A 193 -6.75 -7.29 8.39
CA ALA A 193 -6.23 -8.02 9.52
C ALA A 193 -6.92 -9.39 9.65
N VAL A 194 -6.20 -10.37 10.19
CA VAL A 194 -6.66 -11.74 10.47
C VAL A 194 -6.36 -12.05 11.93
N GLY A 195 -7.25 -12.78 12.60
CA GLY A 195 -7.08 -13.23 13.99
C GLY A 195 -7.75 -14.60 14.21
N PHE A 196 -7.52 -15.20 15.37
CA PHE A 196 -8.06 -16.51 15.74
C PHE A 196 -8.54 -16.49 17.20
N LEU A 197 -9.51 -17.33 17.57
CA LEU A 197 -10.18 -17.24 18.87
C LEU A 197 -9.21 -17.37 20.07
N LYS A 198 -8.25 -18.29 20.00
CA LYS A 198 -7.25 -18.53 21.05
C LYS A 198 -6.31 -17.35 21.31
N GLN A 199 -6.26 -16.37 20.40
CA GLN A 199 -5.51 -15.13 20.58
C GLN A 199 -6.11 -14.26 21.70
N ASP A 200 -7.43 -14.32 21.87
CA ASP A 200 -8.19 -13.47 22.78
C ASP A 200 -8.65 -14.24 24.03
N ASP A 201 -8.95 -15.55 23.90
CA ASP A 201 -9.19 -16.47 25.03
C ASP A 201 -8.41 -17.77 24.86
N ALA A 202 -7.38 -17.97 25.70
CA ALA A 202 -6.50 -19.14 25.65
C ALA A 202 -7.21 -20.51 25.85
N SER A 203 -8.46 -20.52 26.34
CA SER A 203 -9.28 -21.74 26.49
C SER A 203 -10.04 -22.17 25.22
N ALA A 204 -10.01 -21.35 24.17
CA ALA A 204 -10.60 -21.66 22.87
C ALA A 204 -9.71 -22.62 22.07
N GLU A 205 -9.86 -23.92 22.33
CA GLU A 205 -9.28 -25.00 21.53
C GLU A 205 -10.30 -25.51 20.49
N VAL A 206 -9.84 -26.14 19.42
CA VAL A 206 -10.74 -26.65 18.36
C VAL A 206 -11.76 -27.66 18.93
N SER A 207 -11.37 -28.48 19.91
CA SER A 207 -12.28 -29.39 20.62
C SER A 207 -13.35 -28.65 21.43
N SER A 208 -12.99 -27.69 22.28
CA SER A 208 -13.93 -26.95 23.12
C SER A 208 -14.88 -26.07 22.31
N VAL A 209 -14.39 -25.45 21.22
CA VAL A 209 -15.23 -24.70 20.27
C VAL A 209 -16.18 -25.64 19.53
N ARG A 210 -15.72 -26.83 19.10
CA ARG A 210 -16.57 -27.84 18.45
C ARG A 210 -17.69 -28.32 19.39
N GLU A 211 -17.37 -28.67 20.63
CA GLU A 211 -18.35 -29.07 21.65
C GLU A 211 -19.41 -27.98 21.89
N THR A 212 -18.98 -26.73 22.01
CA THR A 212 -19.86 -25.56 22.17
C THR A 212 -20.84 -25.40 21.01
N VAL A 213 -20.35 -25.56 19.77
CA VAL A 213 -21.18 -25.51 18.56
C VAL A 213 -22.15 -26.69 18.48
N ILE A 214 -21.71 -27.89 18.86
CA ILE A 214 -22.57 -29.10 18.93
C ILE A 214 -23.72 -28.87 19.91
N GLN A 215 -23.41 -28.42 21.13
CA GLN A 215 -24.42 -28.16 22.16
C GLN A 215 -25.44 -27.11 21.68
N GLN A 216 -24.97 -25.94 21.25
CA GLN A 216 -25.83 -24.83 20.82
C GLN A 216 -26.64 -25.15 19.56
N PHE A 217 -26.16 -26.01 18.65
CA PHE A 217 -26.98 -26.48 17.54
C PHE A 217 -28.06 -27.45 18.01
N SER A 218 -27.72 -28.37 18.92
CA SER A 218 -28.63 -29.39 19.44
C SER A 218 -29.83 -28.77 20.17
N GLU A 219 -29.60 -27.72 20.96
CA GLU A 219 -30.63 -26.95 21.68
C GLU A 219 -31.70 -26.31 20.77
N ARG A 220 -31.48 -26.24 19.45
CA ARG A 220 -32.44 -25.70 18.47
C ARG A 220 -33.51 -26.71 18.02
N PHE A 221 -33.31 -28.00 18.30
CA PHE A 221 -34.18 -29.09 17.84
C PHE A 221 -34.80 -29.83 19.03
N LYS A 222 -35.91 -30.53 18.80
CA LYS A 222 -36.54 -31.34 19.86
C LYS A 222 -35.70 -32.59 20.18
N GLU A 223 -35.08 -33.12 19.14
CA GLU A 223 -34.20 -34.29 19.15
C GLU A 223 -33.11 -34.03 18.11
N CYS A 224 -31.86 -34.23 18.52
CA CYS A 224 -30.69 -34.02 17.66
C CYS A 224 -29.74 -35.20 17.81
N VAL A 225 -29.42 -35.86 16.70
CA VAL A 225 -28.52 -37.02 16.69
C VAL A 225 -27.11 -36.55 16.31
N VAL A 226 -26.12 -36.86 17.14
CA VAL A 226 -24.70 -36.64 16.83
C VAL A 226 -24.10 -37.97 16.36
N THR A 227 -23.33 -37.95 15.28
CA THR A 227 -22.71 -39.14 14.68
C THR A 227 -21.30 -38.82 14.26
N ASP A 228 -20.32 -39.52 14.84
CA ASP A 228 -18.95 -39.54 14.34
C ASP A 228 -18.91 -40.36 13.03
N VAL A 229 -18.31 -39.79 11.99
CA VAL A 229 -18.24 -40.38 10.65
C VAL A 229 -16.81 -40.69 10.30
N ASP A 230 -16.50 -41.98 10.18
CA ASP A 230 -15.31 -42.42 9.45
C ASP A 230 -15.59 -42.41 7.94
N VAL A 231 -15.09 -41.39 7.26
CA VAL A 231 -15.25 -41.25 5.79
C VAL A 231 -14.53 -42.38 5.03
N ASP A 232 -13.53 -43.04 5.62
CA ASP A 232 -12.91 -44.24 5.02
C ASP A 232 -13.79 -45.49 5.10
N GLU A 233 -14.77 -45.55 5.99
CA GLU A 233 -15.83 -46.55 5.92
C GLU A 233 -16.92 -46.17 4.92
N GLU A 234 -17.34 -44.90 4.88
CA GLU A 234 -18.33 -44.43 3.91
C GLU A 234 -17.85 -44.65 2.46
N LEU A 235 -16.57 -44.43 2.18
CA LEU A 235 -15.95 -44.75 0.89
C LEU A 235 -15.99 -46.24 0.51
N LYS A 236 -16.18 -47.17 1.45
CA LYS A 236 -16.35 -48.61 1.16
C LYS A 236 -17.82 -48.97 0.93
N LYS A 237 -18.74 -48.22 1.53
CA LYS A 237 -20.19 -48.51 1.53
C LYS A 237 -20.95 -47.75 0.44
N ASN A 238 -20.39 -46.64 -0.05
CA ASN A 238 -21.12 -45.63 -0.81
C ASN A 238 -20.36 -45.18 -2.07
N GLU A 239 -20.70 -45.77 -3.22
CA GLU A 239 -20.07 -45.47 -4.51
C GLU A 239 -20.13 -43.97 -4.86
N GLN A 240 -21.20 -43.28 -4.46
CA GLN A 240 -21.38 -41.86 -4.76
C GLN A 240 -20.38 -40.95 -4.02
N VAL A 241 -19.90 -41.37 -2.83
CA VAL A 241 -18.81 -40.69 -2.12
C VAL A 241 -17.46 -40.95 -2.81
N VAL A 242 -17.25 -42.15 -3.36
CA VAL A 242 -16.07 -42.51 -4.15
C VAL A 242 -16.01 -41.70 -5.45
N GLU A 243 -17.13 -41.58 -6.17
CA GLU A 243 -17.23 -40.73 -7.37
C GLU A 243 -16.91 -39.27 -7.06
N ASN A 244 -17.51 -38.70 -5.99
CA ASN A 244 -17.22 -37.34 -5.55
C ASN A 244 -15.73 -37.16 -5.20
N LEU A 245 -15.11 -38.13 -4.51
CA LEU A 245 -13.69 -38.08 -4.15
C LEU A 245 -12.78 -38.14 -5.38
N SER A 246 -13.10 -39.01 -6.34
CA SER A 246 -12.39 -39.12 -7.62
C SER A 246 -12.46 -37.81 -8.41
N PHE A 247 -13.66 -37.25 -8.55
CA PHE A 247 -13.90 -35.97 -9.22
C PHE A 247 -13.15 -34.80 -8.57
N LEU A 248 -13.15 -34.72 -7.24
CA LEU A 248 -12.48 -33.63 -6.50
C LEU A 248 -10.95 -33.66 -6.63
N LYS A 249 -10.37 -34.82 -6.96
CA LYS A 249 -8.93 -34.99 -7.22
C LYS A 249 -8.54 -34.82 -8.69
N ASP A 250 -9.49 -34.72 -9.63
CA ASP A 250 -9.21 -34.57 -11.05
C ASP A 250 -8.47 -33.23 -11.33
N TRP A 251 -7.39 -33.29 -12.10
CA TRP A 251 -6.67 -32.12 -12.60
C TRP A 251 -7.60 -31.14 -13.33
N ASN A 252 -8.54 -31.65 -14.13
CA ASN A 252 -9.53 -30.85 -14.85
C ASN A 252 -10.50 -30.11 -13.92
N TRP A 253 -10.71 -30.64 -12.71
CA TRP A 253 -11.47 -29.95 -11.67
C TRP A 253 -10.61 -28.90 -10.97
N ILE A 254 -9.48 -29.29 -10.37
CA ILE A 254 -8.63 -28.39 -9.57
C ILE A 254 -8.06 -27.26 -10.43
N PHE A 255 -7.46 -27.58 -11.57
CA PHE A 255 -6.78 -26.64 -12.45
C PHE A 255 -7.58 -26.32 -13.72
N GLY A 256 -8.24 -27.31 -14.32
CA GLY A 256 -8.96 -27.14 -15.59
C GLY A 256 -10.17 -26.19 -15.55
N LYS A 257 -10.81 -26.00 -14.39
CA LYS A 257 -11.89 -25.00 -14.20
C LYS A 257 -11.40 -23.56 -13.97
N THR A 258 -10.09 -23.32 -14.04
CA THR A 258 -9.52 -21.97 -13.96
C THR A 258 -9.94 -21.13 -15.15
N PRO A 259 -10.46 -19.89 -14.96
CA PRO A 259 -10.72 -18.98 -16.06
C PRO A 259 -9.46 -18.70 -16.89
N LYS A 260 -9.63 -18.54 -18.21
CA LYS A 260 -8.54 -18.23 -19.16
C LYS A 260 -7.73 -17.02 -18.69
N PHE A 261 -6.41 -17.07 -18.82
CA PHE A 261 -5.54 -15.98 -18.39
C PHE A 261 -4.25 -15.87 -19.22
N TRP A 262 -3.63 -14.70 -19.17
CA TRP A 262 -2.28 -14.47 -19.68
C TRP A 262 -1.28 -14.48 -18.54
N PHE A 263 -0.14 -15.12 -18.75
CA PHE A 263 1.04 -15.04 -17.89
C PHE A 263 2.11 -14.22 -18.61
N GLU A 264 2.54 -13.13 -17.98
CA GLU A 264 3.45 -12.13 -18.55
C GLU A 264 4.62 -11.90 -17.59
N ASN A 265 5.83 -12.28 -17.99
CA ASN A 265 7.05 -12.03 -17.22
C ASN A 265 8.14 -11.50 -18.17
N GLY A 266 8.42 -10.20 -18.06
CA GLY A 266 9.29 -9.48 -18.99
C GLY A 266 8.80 -9.61 -20.43
N SER A 267 9.67 -10.08 -21.33
CA SER A 267 9.33 -10.31 -22.75
C SER A 267 8.54 -11.60 -23.02
N ARG A 268 8.32 -12.46 -22.01
CA ARG A 268 7.58 -13.73 -22.19
C ARG A 268 6.11 -13.55 -21.85
N LYS A 269 5.26 -13.59 -22.88
CA LYS A 269 3.80 -13.61 -22.79
C LYS A 269 3.26 -14.97 -23.22
N GLN A 270 2.54 -15.65 -22.32
CA GLN A 270 2.01 -16.99 -22.52
C GLN A 270 0.51 -17.02 -22.22
N TYR A 271 -0.26 -17.70 -23.07
CA TYR A 271 -1.71 -17.87 -22.88
C TYR A 271 -1.98 -19.20 -22.17
N VAL A 272 -2.82 -19.19 -21.13
CA VAL A 272 -3.16 -20.37 -20.32
C VAL A 272 -4.65 -20.65 -20.42
N GLU A 273 -4.99 -21.87 -20.85
CA GLU A 273 -6.36 -22.36 -21.00
C GLU A 273 -6.49 -23.75 -20.40
N ALA A 274 -7.56 -23.96 -19.61
CA ALA A 274 -7.76 -25.17 -18.81
C ALA A 274 -6.55 -25.56 -17.93
N GLY A 275 -5.82 -24.54 -17.43
CA GLY A 275 -4.63 -24.74 -16.61
C GLY A 275 -3.39 -25.24 -17.37
N ILE A 276 -3.41 -25.18 -18.72
CA ILE A 276 -2.32 -25.63 -19.59
C ILE A 276 -1.88 -24.45 -20.47
N ILE A 277 -0.57 -24.22 -20.57
CA ILE A 277 0.01 -23.23 -21.49
C ILE A 277 -0.27 -23.67 -22.94
N LYS A 278 -0.77 -22.75 -23.77
CA LYS A 278 -0.95 -22.96 -25.21
C LYS A 278 0.14 -22.18 -25.96
N GLU A 279 0.83 -22.84 -26.87
CA GLU A 279 1.78 -22.18 -27.78
C GLU A 279 1.02 -21.24 -28.74
N TRP A 280 1.48 -20.00 -28.84
CA TRP A 280 0.96 -19.02 -29.78
C TRP A 280 1.76 -19.09 -31.09
N ARG A 281 1.20 -19.72 -32.14
CA ARG A 281 1.76 -19.62 -33.49
C ARG A 281 1.51 -18.20 -34.02
N SER A 282 2.58 -17.44 -34.24
CA SER A 282 2.50 -16.11 -34.85
C SER A 282 2.03 -16.23 -36.31
N VAL A 283 0.82 -15.75 -36.59
CA VAL A 283 0.40 -15.51 -37.99
C VAL A 283 1.03 -14.19 -38.44
N MET A 284 2.23 -14.26 -39.02
CA MET A 284 2.74 -13.16 -39.86
C MET A 284 2.15 -13.30 -41.26
N TRP A 285 1.67 -12.18 -41.81
CA TRP A 285 1.03 -12.14 -43.13
C TRP A 285 1.94 -11.44 -44.14
N THR A 286 2.11 -12.04 -45.32
CA THR A 286 2.97 -11.63 -46.46
C THR A 286 4.49 -11.61 -46.17
N ALA A 287 5.41 -12.03 -47.05
CA ALA A 287 5.39 -12.05 -48.52
C ALA A 287 6.02 -13.33 -49.16
N ARG A 288 6.21 -13.31 -50.49
CA ARG A 288 6.37 -14.48 -51.39
C ARG A 288 7.81 -14.96 -51.63
N HIS A 289 7.93 -16.26 -51.97
CA HIS A 289 8.89 -16.93 -52.87
C HIS A 289 10.41 -16.63 -52.77
N ALA A 290 11.24 -17.67 -52.56
CA ALA A 290 11.98 -18.38 -53.64
C ALA A 290 13.24 -19.12 -53.13
N LEU A 291 13.43 -20.39 -53.57
CA LEU A 291 14.70 -21.14 -53.70
C LEU A 291 15.53 -21.39 -52.39
N GLY A 292 16.26 -22.49 -52.22
CA GLY A 292 16.45 -23.70 -53.03
C GLY A 292 17.17 -24.79 -52.22
N ARG A 293 17.19 -26.04 -52.71
CA ARG A 293 17.84 -27.20 -52.05
C ARG A 293 19.36 -27.17 -52.22
N VAL A 294 20.13 -27.66 -51.23
CA VAL A 294 21.25 -28.62 -51.40
C VAL A 294 21.26 -29.55 -50.16
N ALA A 295 21.72 -30.80 -50.32
CA ALA A 295 21.80 -31.82 -49.27
C ALA A 295 23.13 -32.60 -49.34
N LEU A 296 23.35 -33.51 -48.37
CA LEU A 296 24.50 -34.45 -48.24
C LEU A 296 25.79 -33.75 -47.71
N HIS A 297 26.68 -34.31 -46.88
CA HIS A 297 26.89 -35.64 -46.25
C HIS A 297 27.84 -35.41 -45.01
N SER A 298 28.18 -36.31 -44.06
CA SER A 298 27.78 -37.69 -43.68
C SER A 298 28.44 -38.12 -42.34
N THR A 299 27.77 -38.97 -41.53
CA THR A 299 28.33 -39.89 -40.47
C THR A 299 29.08 -39.28 -39.25
N ARG A 300 29.03 -39.82 -38.01
CA ARG A 300 28.41 -41.05 -37.43
C ARG A 300 28.32 -40.95 -35.88
N ARG A 301 27.20 -41.43 -35.28
CA ARG A 301 27.08 -42.13 -33.96
C ARG A 301 27.44 -41.36 -32.66
N ILE A 302 26.83 -41.58 -31.48
CA ILE A 302 25.71 -42.44 -30.97
C ILE A 302 24.99 -41.59 -29.90
N ALA A 303 23.75 -41.17 -30.13
CA ALA A 303 22.48 -41.83 -29.75
C ALA A 303 22.15 -41.77 -28.24
N ALA A 304 21.28 -40.82 -27.89
CA ALA A 304 20.47 -40.83 -26.67
C ALA A 304 19.00 -41.03 -27.07
N SER A 305 18.27 -41.90 -26.36
CA SER A 305 16.82 -42.05 -26.53
C SER A 305 16.17 -42.56 -25.26
N ALA A 306 15.30 -41.74 -24.67
CA ALA A 306 14.38 -42.17 -23.62
C ALA A 306 13.25 -43.05 -24.20
N PRO A 307 12.64 -43.94 -23.39
CA PRO A 307 11.33 -44.51 -23.68
C PRO A 307 10.19 -43.80 -22.93
N ARG A 308 9.00 -43.86 -23.53
CA ARG A 308 7.70 -43.48 -22.93
C ARG A 308 7.03 -44.72 -22.27
N PRO A 309 5.88 -44.57 -21.55
CA PRO A 309 5.55 -45.43 -20.41
C PRO A 309 4.61 -46.61 -20.70
N LEU A 310 4.60 -47.56 -19.75
CA LEU A 310 3.56 -48.57 -19.47
C LEU A 310 3.37 -48.55 -17.93
N SER A 311 2.17 -48.43 -17.34
CA SER A 311 0.95 -49.27 -17.43
C SER A 311 0.95 -50.46 -16.45
N ILE A 312 0.44 -50.21 -15.24
CA ILE A 312 -0.59 -50.98 -14.51
C ILE A 312 -0.26 -52.40 -13.96
N ALA A 313 -0.66 -52.57 -12.67
CA ALA A 313 -1.20 -53.75 -11.96
C ALA A 313 -0.33 -54.61 -11.01
N HIS A 314 -1.07 -55.15 -10.02
CA HIS A 314 -0.79 -56.29 -9.12
C HIS A 314 0.16 -56.05 -7.92
N VAL A 315 -0.05 -56.64 -6.73
CA VAL A 315 -1.26 -57.29 -6.15
C VAL A 315 -1.18 -57.26 -4.61
N VAL A 316 -2.33 -57.42 -3.94
CA VAL A 316 -2.42 -57.60 -2.48
C VAL A 316 -2.14 -59.05 -2.09
N THR A 317 -1.23 -59.29 -1.13
CA THR A 317 -1.34 -60.44 -0.21
C THR A 317 -0.69 -60.14 1.14
N SER A 318 -1.51 -60.06 2.19
CA SER A 318 -1.07 -60.11 3.58
C SER A 318 -0.76 -61.56 3.98
N ARG A 319 0.27 -61.80 4.80
CA ARG A 319 0.18 -62.79 5.91
C ARG A 319 1.32 -62.75 6.94
N HIS A 320 0.90 -63.04 8.16
CA HIS A 320 1.64 -63.53 9.34
C HIS A 320 2.21 -62.52 10.34
N LEU A 321 1.59 -62.56 11.53
CA LEU A 321 2.13 -62.09 12.80
C LEU A 321 3.36 -62.91 13.18
N CYS A 322 4.32 -62.28 13.84
CA CYS A 322 5.06 -62.92 14.92
C CYS A 322 5.27 -61.90 16.05
N VAL A 323 4.90 -62.27 17.28
CA VAL A 323 5.08 -61.45 18.48
C VAL A 323 6.44 -61.77 19.08
N THR A 324 7.33 -60.79 19.19
CA THR A 324 8.54 -60.91 20.02
C THR A 324 8.84 -59.62 20.80
N SER A 325 8.89 -59.78 22.13
CA SER A 325 9.48 -58.93 23.17
C SER A 325 9.73 -57.43 22.90
N THR A 326 8.96 -56.60 23.60
CA THR A 326 9.34 -55.23 23.95
C THR A 326 10.65 -55.19 24.74
N ARG A 327 11.71 -54.65 24.14
CA ARG A 327 12.83 -54.02 24.89
C ARG A 327 12.63 -52.52 24.82
N PHE A 328 12.40 -51.88 25.96
CA PHE A 328 12.53 -50.43 26.08
C PHE A 328 13.99 -50.05 25.83
N CYS A 329 14.26 -49.35 24.73
CA CYS A 329 15.51 -48.62 24.57
C CYS A 329 15.40 -47.35 25.42
N ALA A 330 16.28 -47.20 26.42
CA ALA A 330 16.39 -45.95 27.15
C ALA A 330 16.87 -44.86 26.18
N ALA A 331 16.15 -43.73 26.11
CA ALA A 331 16.59 -42.58 25.33
C ALA A 331 17.90 -42.04 25.92
N ALA A 332 18.91 -41.83 25.08
CA ALA A 332 20.17 -41.23 25.50
C ALA A 332 19.93 -39.80 26.03
N ALA A 333 20.67 -39.41 27.06
CA ALA A 333 20.58 -38.07 27.63
C ALA A 333 21.03 -37.01 26.59
N PRO A 334 20.39 -35.83 26.52
CA PRO A 334 20.76 -34.81 25.56
C PRO A 334 22.11 -34.18 25.93
N GLU A 335 23.06 -34.22 24.99
CA GLU A 335 24.32 -33.48 25.11
C GLU A 335 24.09 -31.98 24.87
N ARG A 336 24.75 -31.15 25.69
CA ARG A 336 24.72 -29.69 25.57
C ARG A 336 26.11 -29.19 25.21
N HIS A 337 26.23 -28.65 24.00
CA HIS A 337 27.43 -28.00 23.50
C HIS A 337 27.22 -26.48 23.47
N GLU A 338 28.28 -25.70 23.72
CA GLU A 338 28.23 -24.24 23.60
C GLU A 338 28.51 -23.81 22.15
N PHE A 339 27.90 -22.70 21.72
CA PHE A 339 28.13 -22.15 20.39
C PHE A 339 29.55 -21.60 20.28
N GLN A 340 30.35 -22.21 19.41
CA GLN A 340 31.66 -21.70 19.02
C GLN A 340 31.53 -20.78 17.81
N ALA A 341 32.44 -19.79 17.70
CA ALA A 341 32.46 -18.84 16.60
C ALA A 341 33.89 -18.64 16.11
N GLU A 342 34.10 -18.70 14.79
CA GLU A 342 35.41 -18.57 14.19
C GLU A 342 35.77 -17.08 13.98
N THR A 343 36.62 -16.55 14.85
CA THR A 343 36.98 -15.13 14.94
C THR A 343 37.38 -14.52 13.60
N LYS A 344 38.15 -15.25 12.78
CA LYS A 344 38.63 -14.78 11.48
C LYS A 344 37.47 -14.57 10.48
N ASN A 345 36.55 -15.52 10.40
CA ASN A 345 35.39 -15.43 9.52
C ASN A 345 34.40 -14.35 10.00
N LEU A 346 34.27 -14.14 11.32
CA LEU A 346 33.55 -13.00 11.89
C LEU A 346 34.16 -11.65 11.50
N MET A 347 35.50 -11.51 11.56
CA MET A 347 36.18 -10.29 11.15
C MET A 347 36.03 -10.02 9.65
N ASP A 348 36.12 -11.06 8.81
CA ASP A 348 35.87 -10.92 7.37
C ASP A 348 34.43 -10.46 7.08
N ILE A 349 33.43 -10.93 7.84
CA ILE A 349 32.04 -10.45 7.74
C ILE A 349 31.94 -8.97 8.16
N VAL A 350 32.57 -8.57 9.27
CA VAL A 350 32.54 -7.19 9.75
C VAL A 350 33.26 -6.22 8.78
N ALA A 351 34.36 -6.66 8.18
CA ALA A 351 35.19 -5.84 7.29
C ALA A 351 34.75 -5.83 5.81
N LYS A 352 33.90 -6.77 5.36
CA LYS A 352 33.47 -6.88 3.94
C LYS A 352 31.96 -6.86 3.72
N SER A 353 31.16 -7.16 4.74
CA SER A 353 29.73 -7.46 4.57
C SER A 353 28.81 -6.70 5.53
N LEU A 354 29.34 -6.03 6.57
CA LEU A 354 28.52 -5.34 7.56
C LEU A 354 28.13 -3.91 7.13
N TYR A 355 29.04 -3.18 6.51
CA TYR A 355 28.83 -1.79 6.09
C TYR A 355 28.78 -1.70 4.57
N SER A 356 27.93 -0.81 4.06
CA SER A 356 27.75 -0.62 2.61
C SER A 356 28.90 0.19 2.01
N ASP A 357 29.30 1.26 2.72
CA ASP A 357 30.33 2.21 2.32
C ASP A 357 31.51 2.16 3.28
N SER A 358 32.74 2.22 2.76
CA SER A 358 33.96 2.17 3.59
C SER A 358 34.15 3.41 4.47
N GLU A 359 33.65 4.59 4.06
CA GLU A 359 33.77 5.86 4.79
C GLU A 359 33.14 5.85 6.20
N VAL A 360 32.27 4.88 6.47
CA VAL A 360 31.59 4.68 7.76
C VAL A 360 32.57 4.53 8.93
N PHE A 361 33.81 4.09 8.71
CA PHE A 361 34.79 3.98 9.79
C PHE A 361 35.03 5.31 10.53
N VAL A 362 35.00 6.45 9.81
CA VAL A 362 35.12 7.79 10.40
C VAL A 362 33.97 8.06 11.36
N ARG A 363 32.73 7.70 10.98
CA ARG A 363 31.53 7.84 11.83
C ARG A 363 31.67 7.02 13.11
N GLU A 364 32.08 5.75 13.01
CA GLU A 364 32.18 4.86 14.17
C GLU A 364 33.29 5.31 15.14
N LEU A 365 34.45 5.74 14.63
CA LEU A 365 35.56 6.19 15.48
C LEU A 365 35.26 7.53 16.17
N ILE A 366 34.63 8.49 15.47
CA ILE A 366 34.17 9.75 16.10
C ILE A 366 33.04 9.48 17.10
N SER A 367 32.16 8.49 16.85
CA SER A 367 31.14 8.08 17.83
C SER A 367 31.77 7.49 19.09
N ASN A 368 32.81 6.64 18.96
CA ASN A 368 33.54 6.09 20.10
C ASN A 368 34.27 7.18 20.91
N ALA A 369 34.88 8.15 20.24
CA ALA A 369 35.50 9.32 20.86
C ALA A 369 34.47 10.18 21.62
N SER A 370 33.30 10.41 21.03
CA SER A 370 32.19 11.12 21.70
C SER A 370 31.67 10.36 22.92
N ASP A 371 31.55 9.02 22.85
CA ASP A 371 31.21 8.16 23.99
C ASP A 371 32.26 8.25 25.11
N ALA A 372 33.55 8.31 24.77
CA ALA A 372 34.64 8.41 25.73
C ALA A 372 34.66 9.77 26.45
N LEU A 373 34.36 10.85 25.73
CA LEU A 373 34.19 12.20 26.30
C LEU A 373 32.95 12.29 27.20
N GLU A 374 31.84 11.65 26.82
CA GLU A 374 30.62 11.65 27.66
C GLU A 374 30.81 10.82 28.94
N LYS A 375 31.51 9.69 28.88
CA LYS A 375 31.93 8.94 30.08
C LYS A 375 32.84 9.76 30.98
N ARG A 376 33.80 10.50 30.40
CA ARG A 376 34.64 11.45 31.15
C ARG A 376 33.78 12.49 31.85
N ARG A 377 32.84 13.14 31.16
CA ARG A 377 31.90 14.13 31.74
C ARG A 377 31.13 13.55 32.92
N CYS A 378 30.64 12.31 32.82
CA CYS A 378 29.93 11.64 33.91
C CYS A 378 30.82 11.32 35.12
N VAL A 379 32.11 11.03 34.91
CA VAL A 379 33.09 10.82 35.99
C VAL A 379 33.58 12.15 36.61
N GLU A 380 33.67 13.22 35.83
CA GLU A 380 33.94 14.57 36.33
C GLU A 380 32.84 15.05 37.28
N LEU A 381 31.57 14.72 37.00
CA LEU A 381 30.44 14.96 37.91
C LEU A 381 30.53 14.22 39.25
N THR A 382 31.33 13.14 39.36
CA THR A 382 31.56 12.41 40.62
C THR A 382 32.83 12.86 41.36
N GLY A 383 33.55 13.88 40.85
CA GLY A 383 34.64 14.56 41.54
C GLY A 383 36.05 14.21 41.06
N GLN A 384 36.21 13.36 40.03
CA GLN A 384 37.52 13.12 39.40
C GLN A 384 37.71 14.07 38.23
N ILE A 385 38.50 15.13 38.42
CA ILE A 385 38.82 16.11 37.37
C ILE A 385 39.86 15.51 36.42
N ALA A 386 39.54 15.48 35.13
CA ALA A 386 40.50 15.13 34.08
C ALA A 386 41.14 16.39 33.48
N GLU A 387 42.39 16.27 33.04
CA GLU A 387 43.16 17.39 32.49
C GLU A 387 42.85 17.66 31.00
N GLY A 388 43.07 18.90 30.57
CA GLY A 388 42.92 19.33 29.18
C GLY A 388 41.46 19.52 28.69
N PRO A 389 41.29 20.10 27.49
CA PRO A 389 39.98 20.35 26.90
C PRO A 389 39.28 19.06 26.47
N SER A 390 37.95 19.04 26.50
CA SER A 390 37.12 17.92 26.03
C SER A 390 36.84 18.06 24.52
N GLU A 391 37.62 17.39 23.69
CA GLU A 391 37.58 17.53 22.22
C GLU A 391 38.01 16.26 21.48
N ILE A 392 37.69 16.20 20.19
CA ILE A 392 38.07 15.14 19.26
C ILE A 392 38.99 15.76 18.20
N ARG A 393 40.20 15.24 18.05
CA ARG A 393 41.18 15.65 17.03
C ARG A 393 41.30 14.57 15.96
N VAL A 394 41.23 14.98 14.69
CA VAL A 394 41.44 14.12 13.53
C VAL A 394 42.59 14.71 12.72
N THR A 395 43.63 13.91 12.49
CA THR A 395 44.83 14.33 11.75
C THR A 395 45.06 13.43 10.55
N THR A 396 45.39 14.01 9.41
CA THR A 396 45.57 13.30 8.13
C THR A 396 46.98 13.51 7.57
N ASP A 397 47.65 12.45 7.12
CA ASP A 397 49.02 12.51 6.57
C ASP A 397 49.11 11.70 5.26
N GLU A 398 49.18 12.41 4.14
CA GLU A 398 49.31 11.81 2.80
C GLU A 398 50.66 11.12 2.58
N GLY A 399 51.74 11.61 3.21
CA GLY A 399 53.10 11.08 3.03
C GLY A 399 53.28 9.71 3.67
N HIS A 400 52.71 9.51 4.86
CA HIS A 400 52.73 8.23 5.56
C HIS A 400 51.49 7.36 5.29
N ARG A 401 50.49 7.88 4.54
CA ARG A 401 49.16 7.28 4.34
C ARG A 401 48.48 6.91 5.66
N THR A 402 48.42 7.87 6.58
CA THR A 402 47.75 7.65 7.87
C THR A 402 46.60 8.62 8.10
N ILE A 403 45.64 8.15 8.87
CA ILE A 403 44.64 8.97 9.54
C ILE A 403 44.68 8.64 11.03
N THR A 404 44.67 9.67 11.87
CA THR A 404 44.75 9.55 13.33
C THR A 404 43.52 10.17 13.95
N PHE A 405 42.85 9.43 14.84
CA PHE A 405 41.76 9.91 15.68
C PHE A 405 42.27 9.98 17.12
N GLU A 406 42.11 11.11 17.78
CA GLU A 406 42.52 11.32 19.17
C GLU A 406 41.37 11.95 19.95
N ASP A 407 41.02 11.36 21.08
CA ASP A 407 40.04 11.88 22.04
C ASP A 407 40.70 12.12 23.40
N THR A 408 40.27 13.18 24.07
CA THR A 408 40.64 13.48 25.45
C THR A 408 39.65 12.88 26.46
N GLY A 409 39.03 11.75 26.10
CA GLY A 409 37.99 11.09 26.89
C GLY A 409 38.51 10.30 28.09
N ILE A 410 37.67 9.38 28.58
CA ILE A 410 37.95 8.60 29.80
C ILE A 410 39.19 7.67 29.68
N GLY A 411 39.57 7.28 28.46
CA GLY A 411 40.61 6.28 28.19
C GLY A 411 40.21 4.85 28.62
N MET A 412 41.14 3.91 28.53
CA MET A 412 40.94 2.51 28.93
C MET A 412 42.08 2.02 29.82
N ASP A 413 41.75 1.19 30.82
CA ASP A 413 42.75 0.39 31.54
C ASP A 413 43.07 -0.93 30.81
N ARG A 414 44.05 -1.69 31.31
CA ARG A 414 44.52 -2.94 30.67
C ARG A 414 43.42 -3.99 30.56
N ARG A 415 42.49 -4.02 31.51
CA ARG A 415 41.39 -4.98 31.50
C ARG A 415 40.32 -4.54 30.50
N GLU A 416 39.95 -3.27 30.51
CA GLU A 416 38.99 -2.70 29.56
C GLU A 416 39.48 -2.78 28.11
N LEU A 417 40.77 -2.56 27.86
CA LEU A 417 41.38 -2.68 26.53
C LEU A 417 41.29 -4.12 26.00
N LEU A 418 41.64 -5.12 26.82
CA LEU A 418 41.53 -6.54 26.46
C LEU A 418 40.08 -6.99 26.28
N GLU A 419 39.16 -6.53 27.14
CA GLU A 419 37.75 -6.89 27.08
C GLU A 419 37.00 -6.18 25.94
N CYS A 420 37.30 -4.92 25.61
CA CYS A 420 36.54 -4.14 24.63
C CYS A 420 37.15 -4.13 23.22
N LEU A 421 38.48 -4.19 23.07
CA LEU A 421 39.14 -4.28 21.76
C LEU A 421 39.53 -5.72 21.41
N GLY A 422 39.80 -6.55 22.41
CA GLY A 422 40.18 -7.95 22.24
C GLY A 422 39.03 -8.95 22.12
N THR A 423 37.77 -8.54 22.36
CA THR A 423 36.58 -9.41 22.28
C THR A 423 35.52 -8.81 21.35
N ILE A 424 35.19 -9.52 20.26
CA ILE A 424 34.17 -9.08 19.30
C ILE A 424 32.80 -9.05 19.98
N ALA A 425 32.00 -8.03 19.66
CA ALA A 425 30.62 -7.82 20.16
C ALA A 425 30.51 -7.56 21.68
N LYS A 426 31.60 -7.20 22.36
CA LYS A 426 31.58 -6.66 23.73
C LYS A 426 31.64 -5.13 23.70
N SER A 427 30.74 -4.45 24.41
CA SER A 427 30.65 -2.98 24.43
C SER A 427 30.77 -2.44 25.86
N GLY A 428 31.92 -1.83 26.19
CA GLY A 428 32.08 -1.07 27.43
C GLY A 428 31.14 0.14 27.55
N SER A 429 30.67 0.70 26.42
CA SER A 429 29.61 1.73 26.43
C SER A 429 28.27 1.17 26.91
N LYS A 430 27.91 -0.06 26.53
CA LYS A 430 26.68 -0.71 26.99
C LYS A 430 26.71 -0.98 28.49
N GLU A 431 27.81 -1.56 29.00
CA GLU A 431 27.99 -1.77 30.44
C GLU A 431 27.95 -0.47 31.24
N PHE A 432 28.47 0.63 30.68
CA PHE A 432 28.42 1.94 31.32
C PHE A 432 26.99 2.48 31.42
N ILE A 433 26.18 2.36 30.36
CA ILE A 433 24.76 2.75 30.36
C ILE A 433 23.97 1.93 31.37
N GLU A 434 24.19 0.61 31.44
CA GLU A 434 23.50 -0.27 32.40
C GLU A 434 23.79 0.11 33.87
N LYS A 435 25.02 0.60 34.15
CA LYS A 435 25.47 1.05 35.47
C LYS A 435 25.06 2.49 35.82
N ASN A 436 24.85 3.36 34.82
CA ASN A 436 24.65 4.82 35.00
C ASN A 436 23.38 5.33 34.28
N LYS A 437 22.26 4.62 34.44
CA LYS A 437 21.03 4.84 33.66
C LYS A 437 20.54 6.29 33.62
N ASP A 438 20.65 7.01 34.73
CA ASP A 438 20.12 8.37 34.87
C ASP A 438 21.02 9.47 34.26
N ASN A 439 22.27 9.15 33.91
CA ASN A 439 23.26 10.12 33.42
C ASN A 439 23.91 9.75 32.06
N ALA A 440 23.66 8.55 31.53
CA ALA A 440 24.34 8.02 30.34
C ALA A 440 23.49 8.05 29.04
N GLU A 441 22.40 8.81 29.00
CA GLU A 441 21.47 8.84 27.86
C GLU A 441 22.14 9.21 26.53
N ALA A 442 23.16 10.08 26.55
CA ALA A 442 23.87 10.55 25.36
C ALA A 442 24.89 9.53 24.77
N VAL A 443 25.19 8.43 25.47
CA VAL A 443 26.17 7.41 25.03
C VAL A 443 25.57 6.57 23.88
N ILE A 444 26.26 6.46 22.76
CA ILE A 444 25.74 5.95 21.47
C ILE A 444 26.10 4.47 21.27
N GLY A 445 27.24 4.00 21.77
CA GLY A 445 27.79 2.66 21.50
C GLY A 445 27.06 1.50 22.20
N GLN A 446 26.43 0.61 21.43
CA GLN A 446 25.70 -0.55 21.98
C GLN A 446 26.26 -1.92 21.58
N PHE A 447 26.82 -2.06 20.37
CA PHE A 447 27.07 -3.38 19.75
C PHE A 447 28.48 -3.95 19.90
N GLY A 448 29.50 -3.15 20.21
CA GLY A 448 30.87 -3.67 20.38
C GLY A 448 31.54 -4.17 19.09
N VAL A 449 31.15 -3.62 17.92
CA VAL A 449 31.77 -3.97 16.62
C VAL A 449 32.31 -2.76 15.84
N GLY A 450 31.88 -1.54 16.17
CA GLY A 450 32.18 -0.33 15.38
C GLY A 450 33.67 0.00 15.24
N PHE A 451 34.51 -0.35 16.23
CA PHE A 451 35.96 -0.19 16.14
C PHE A 451 36.57 -0.97 14.95
N TYR A 452 36.10 -2.19 14.70
CA TYR A 452 36.65 -3.05 13.65
C TYR A 452 36.35 -2.57 12.23
N SER A 453 35.44 -1.59 12.07
CA SER A 453 35.21 -0.89 10.79
C SER A 453 36.49 -0.25 10.22
N ALA A 454 37.47 0.09 11.07
CA ALA A 454 38.78 0.58 10.62
C ALA A 454 39.49 -0.40 9.67
N PHE A 455 39.34 -1.72 9.87
CA PHE A 455 39.99 -2.75 9.03
C PHE A 455 39.38 -2.89 7.63
N MET A 456 38.27 -2.20 7.33
CA MET A 456 37.83 -2.00 5.95
C MET A 456 38.91 -1.26 5.14
N VAL A 457 39.50 -0.20 5.71
CA VAL A 457 40.47 0.70 5.07
C VAL A 457 41.92 0.52 5.55
N ALA A 458 42.15 -0.16 6.67
CA ALA A 458 43.46 -0.26 7.32
C ALA A 458 44.25 -1.55 6.98
N ASP A 459 45.55 -1.42 6.70
CA ASP A 459 46.52 -2.52 6.75
C ASP A 459 46.92 -2.85 8.20
N SER A 460 46.98 -1.83 9.06
CA SER A 460 47.20 -2.01 10.50
C SER A 460 46.64 -0.84 11.31
N VAL A 461 46.31 -1.13 12.58
CA VAL A 461 45.78 -0.16 13.53
C VAL A 461 46.62 -0.18 14.80
N VAL A 462 47.04 0.99 15.26
CA VAL A 462 47.76 1.20 16.52
C VAL A 462 46.88 2.04 17.43
N VAL A 463 46.63 1.56 18.65
CA VAL A 463 45.84 2.26 19.67
C VAL A 463 46.74 2.53 20.87
N THR A 464 46.87 3.80 21.26
CA THR A 464 47.56 4.20 22.49
C THR A 464 46.57 4.88 23.44
N THR A 465 46.53 4.48 24.71
CA THR A 465 45.53 4.98 25.68
C THR A 465 46.09 5.12 27.09
N ARG A 466 45.56 6.10 27.85
CA ARG A 466 45.74 6.24 29.30
C ARG A 466 44.40 6.60 29.93
N LYS A 467 43.97 5.85 30.94
CA LYS A 467 42.73 6.10 31.67
C LYS A 467 42.84 7.31 32.60
N VAL A 468 41.75 8.07 32.77
CA VAL A 468 41.64 9.13 33.79
C VAL A 468 41.99 8.57 35.18
N GLY A 469 42.85 9.27 35.92
CA GLY A 469 43.24 8.90 37.29
C GLY A 469 44.36 7.86 37.40
N GLU A 470 44.83 7.28 36.30
CA GLU A 470 46.01 6.39 36.30
C GLU A 470 47.32 7.17 36.02
N PRO A 471 48.45 6.80 36.64
CA PRO A 471 49.72 7.49 36.47
C PRO A 471 50.29 7.29 35.05
N GLU A 472 51.17 8.21 34.64
CA GLU A 472 51.75 8.26 33.28
C GLU A 472 52.50 7.00 32.85
N GLU A 473 52.92 6.19 33.82
CA GLU A 473 53.63 4.93 33.62
C GLU A 473 52.73 3.78 33.17
N LYS A 474 51.41 3.89 33.38
CA LYS A 474 50.41 2.88 33.00
C LYS A 474 49.76 3.12 31.63
N GLY A 475 50.36 3.98 30.80
CA GLY A 475 49.92 4.11 29.41
C GLY A 475 50.09 2.80 28.65
N LEU A 476 49.18 2.49 27.75
CA LEU A 476 49.13 1.23 27.02
C LEU A 476 49.16 1.47 25.51
N LYS A 477 49.89 0.60 24.81
CA LYS A 477 49.91 0.48 23.36
C LYS A 477 49.41 -0.89 22.93
N TRP A 478 48.35 -0.88 22.12
CA TRP A 478 47.81 -2.04 21.42
C TRP A 478 48.11 -1.90 19.93
N THR A 479 48.45 -2.99 19.25
CA THR A 479 48.77 -2.98 17.81
C THR A 479 48.25 -4.25 17.15
N TRP A 480 47.58 -4.10 16.01
CA TRP A 480 47.03 -5.23 15.27
C TRP A 480 47.10 -5.03 13.75
N LYS A 481 47.38 -6.12 13.01
CA LYS A 481 47.53 -6.15 11.55
C LYS A 481 46.40 -6.90 10.84
N GLY A 482 45.29 -7.19 11.54
CA GLY A 482 44.17 -7.97 11.00
C GLY A 482 44.41 -9.48 10.95
N ASP A 483 45.48 -9.97 11.57
CA ASP A 483 45.84 -11.39 11.72
C ASP A 483 45.22 -12.03 12.97
N ASN A 484 45.57 -13.28 13.30
CA ASN A 484 44.88 -14.03 14.36
C ASN A 484 45.17 -13.55 15.81
N SER A 485 46.03 -12.54 16.00
CA SER A 485 46.50 -12.08 17.31
C SER A 485 46.89 -10.61 17.30
N TYR A 486 46.71 -9.90 18.41
CA TYR A 486 47.16 -8.51 18.60
C TYR A 486 48.24 -8.44 19.68
N GLU A 487 49.06 -7.39 19.63
CA GLU A 487 50.13 -7.12 20.61
C GLU A 487 49.69 -6.04 21.62
N VAL A 488 50.09 -6.18 22.88
CA VAL A 488 49.87 -5.17 23.93
C VAL A 488 51.15 -4.94 24.72
N SER A 489 51.56 -3.68 24.84
CA SER A 489 52.76 -3.22 25.54
C SER A 489 52.46 -1.97 26.38
N GLU A 490 53.36 -1.64 27.31
CA GLU A 490 53.29 -0.40 28.09
C GLU A 490 54.01 0.74 27.36
N GLU A 491 53.41 1.94 27.32
CA GLU A 491 53.97 3.13 26.67
C GLU A 491 53.84 4.31 27.64
N LYS A 492 54.97 4.80 28.17
CA LYS A 492 55.00 5.84 29.20
C LYS A 492 54.80 7.24 28.63
N GLY A 493 54.21 8.14 29.42
CA GLY A 493 54.07 9.56 29.05
C GLY A 493 52.95 9.84 28.03
N LEU A 494 52.03 8.88 27.83
CA LEU A 494 50.82 9.10 27.03
C LEU A 494 49.88 10.10 27.74
N PRO A 495 49.21 11.02 27.03
CA PRO A 495 48.16 11.86 27.59
C PRO A 495 46.91 11.03 27.92
N THR A 496 46.04 11.57 28.77
CA THR A 496 44.74 10.97 29.11
C THR A 496 43.82 10.91 27.88
N GLY A 497 43.15 9.77 27.68
CA GLY A 497 42.24 9.52 26.56
C GLY A 497 42.69 8.38 25.67
N THR A 498 42.36 8.45 24.38
CA THR A 498 42.71 7.43 23.37
C THR A 498 43.18 8.08 22.08
N ARG A 499 44.24 7.53 21.47
CA ARG A 499 44.73 7.87 20.13
C ARG A 499 44.78 6.61 19.28
N ILE A 500 44.14 6.64 18.12
CA ILE A 500 44.01 5.54 17.16
C ILE A 500 44.66 5.99 15.86
N VAL A 501 45.80 5.39 15.51
CA VAL A 501 46.50 5.60 14.24
C VAL A 501 46.14 4.46 13.30
N ILE A 502 45.64 4.82 12.12
CA ILE A 502 45.27 3.88 11.06
C ILE A 502 46.27 4.02 9.90
N HIS A 503 46.94 2.93 9.57
CA HIS A 503 47.77 2.82 8.37
C HIS A 503 46.88 2.37 7.21
N LEU A 504 46.63 3.26 6.25
CA LEU A 504 45.66 3.05 5.19
C LEU A 504 46.23 2.16 4.08
N LYS A 505 45.37 1.26 3.58
CA LYS A 505 45.60 0.46 2.38
C LYS A 505 45.88 1.36 1.16
N PRO A 506 46.68 0.91 0.19
CA PRO A 506 46.82 1.58 -1.10
C PRO A 506 45.50 1.57 -1.91
N GLY A 507 45.42 2.41 -2.94
CA GLY A 507 44.20 2.60 -3.74
C GLY A 507 43.20 3.53 -3.06
N ASP A 508 41.91 3.29 -3.24
CA ASP A 508 40.80 4.17 -2.80
C ASP A 508 40.84 4.48 -1.29
N SER A 509 41.34 3.55 -0.46
CA SER A 509 41.50 3.77 0.98
C SER A 509 42.51 4.86 1.32
N ALA A 510 43.47 5.15 0.44
CA ALA A 510 44.43 6.23 0.62
C ALA A 510 43.77 7.62 0.47
N GLU A 511 42.56 7.76 -0.05
CA GLU A 511 41.87 9.05 -0.07
C GLU A 511 41.56 9.58 1.34
N TYR A 512 41.43 8.69 2.33
CA TYR A 512 41.20 9.10 3.72
C TYR A 512 42.44 9.69 4.42
N SER A 513 43.61 9.75 3.76
CA SER A 513 44.73 10.58 4.22
C SER A 513 44.64 12.04 3.74
N LYS A 514 43.59 12.41 3.00
CA LYS A 514 43.33 13.77 2.54
C LYS A 514 42.31 14.47 3.42
N ALA A 515 42.65 15.68 3.88
CA ALA A 515 41.78 16.48 4.74
C ALA A 515 40.40 16.75 4.10
N GLU A 516 40.35 17.06 2.81
CA GLU A 516 39.08 17.35 2.10
C GLU A 516 38.11 16.17 2.17
N ARG A 517 38.58 14.95 1.87
CA ARG A 517 37.76 13.74 1.90
C ARG A 517 37.25 13.42 3.31
N VAL A 518 38.12 13.55 4.32
CA VAL A 518 37.73 13.35 5.72
C VAL A 518 36.71 14.40 6.17
N LYS A 519 36.85 15.65 5.74
CA LYS A 519 35.89 16.73 6.02
C LYS A 519 34.51 16.43 5.44
N GLU A 520 34.42 15.96 4.19
CA GLU A 520 33.13 15.55 3.60
C GLU A 520 32.40 14.49 4.45
N VAL A 521 33.15 13.50 4.95
CA VAL A 521 32.59 12.40 5.75
C VAL A 521 32.17 12.88 7.13
N ILE A 522 32.94 13.78 7.77
CA ILE A 522 32.54 14.43 9.02
C ILE A 522 31.29 15.28 8.81
N ASP A 523 31.26 16.12 7.78
CA ASP A 523 30.11 16.97 7.42
C ASP A 523 28.86 16.13 7.14
N LYS A 524 29.01 14.93 6.57
CA LYS A 524 27.92 13.98 6.30
C LYS A 524 27.38 13.31 7.56
N TYR A 525 28.23 12.70 8.40
CA TYR A 525 27.76 11.81 9.48
C TYR A 525 27.84 12.38 10.90
N SER A 526 28.84 13.23 11.17
CA SER A 526 29.26 13.60 12.53
C SER A 526 29.19 15.11 12.81
N TYR A 527 28.69 15.91 11.86
CA TYR A 527 28.64 17.37 11.94
C TYR A 527 27.86 17.91 13.15
N PHE A 528 26.93 17.13 13.71
CA PHE A 528 26.09 17.53 14.86
C PHE A 528 26.45 16.79 16.16
N VAL A 529 27.57 16.06 16.18
CA VAL A 529 28.18 15.52 17.41
C VAL A 529 28.45 16.66 18.39
N ALA A 530 28.17 16.43 19.68
CA ALA A 530 28.21 17.47 20.70
C ALA A 530 29.64 17.96 21.04
N ALA A 531 30.63 17.09 20.94
CA ALA A 531 32.03 17.42 21.16
C ALA A 531 32.62 18.23 20.00
N PRO A 532 33.52 19.22 20.24
CA PRO A 532 34.28 19.86 19.19
C PRO A 532 35.13 18.85 18.40
N ILE A 533 35.07 18.90 17.08
CA ILE A 533 35.88 18.11 16.16
C ILE A 533 36.85 19.05 15.45
N LEU A 534 38.15 18.83 15.64
CA LEU A 534 39.23 19.56 15.00
C LEU A 534 39.87 18.66 13.93
N LEU A 535 39.85 19.08 12.67
CA LEU A 535 40.53 18.41 11.56
C LEU A 535 41.82 19.18 11.24
N ASN A 536 42.98 18.55 11.40
CA ASN A 536 44.30 19.19 11.26
C ASN A 536 44.45 20.52 12.04
N GLY A 537 43.76 20.63 13.18
CA GLY A 537 43.72 21.84 14.03
C GLY A 537 42.57 22.82 13.74
N GLU A 538 41.84 22.68 12.63
CA GLU A 538 40.68 23.53 12.33
C GLU A 538 39.37 22.90 12.81
N ARG A 539 38.53 23.66 13.53
CA ARG A 539 37.23 23.18 13.98
C ARG A 539 36.23 23.08 12.82
N VAL A 540 35.73 21.88 12.53
CA VAL A 540 34.80 21.64 11.42
C VAL A 540 33.32 21.71 11.81
N ASN A 541 32.94 21.23 13.00
CA ASN A 541 31.55 21.28 13.48
C ASN A 541 31.22 22.58 14.26
N SER A 542 30.68 23.57 13.56
CA SER A 542 30.43 24.92 14.10
C SER A 542 28.95 25.26 14.34
N LEU A 543 28.00 24.54 13.73
CA LEU A 543 26.56 24.80 13.92
C LEU A 543 25.94 23.95 15.04
N ASN A 544 25.04 24.56 15.80
CA ASN A 544 24.26 23.85 16.81
C ASN A 544 23.19 22.95 16.20
N ALA A 545 22.94 21.80 16.82
CA ALA A 545 21.82 20.91 16.50
C ALA A 545 20.48 21.54 16.93
N ILE A 546 19.94 22.48 16.14
CA ILE A 546 18.82 23.35 16.55
C ILE A 546 17.54 22.60 16.92
N TRP A 547 17.35 21.36 16.43
CA TRP A 547 16.22 20.50 16.80
C TRP A 547 16.26 20.00 18.25
N THR A 548 17.42 20.12 18.91
CA THR A 548 17.60 19.79 20.33
C THR A 548 17.28 20.97 21.25
N LEU A 549 17.35 22.21 20.76
CA LEU A 549 17.00 23.45 21.48
C LEU A 549 15.48 23.62 21.60
N GLN A 550 14.96 24.40 22.56
CA GLN A 550 13.50 24.63 22.59
C GLN A 550 13.07 25.52 21.41
N PRO A 551 11.87 25.35 20.82
CA PRO A 551 11.43 26.15 19.67
C PRO A 551 11.46 27.67 19.88
N LYS A 552 11.27 28.13 21.12
CA LYS A 552 11.35 29.54 21.53
C LYS A 552 12.78 30.12 21.54
N ASP A 553 13.80 29.26 21.63
CA ASP A 553 15.21 29.66 21.77
C ASP A 553 15.95 29.63 20.41
N VAL A 554 15.24 29.33 19.31
CA VAL A 554 15.78 29.26 17.95
C VAL A 554 15.27 30.44 17.13
N THR A 555 16.17 31.32 16.69
CA THR A 555 15.78 32.49 15.88
C THR A 555 15.52 32.12 14.41
N LYS A 556 14.92 33.06 13.66
CA LYS A 556 14.69 32.88 12.22
C LYS A 556 16.01 32.77 11.44
N GLU A 557 17.04 33.49 11.85
CA GLU A 557 18.37 33.48 11.24
C GLU A 557 19.07 32.13 11.47
N MET A 558 18.88 31.52 12.65
CA MET A 558 19.34 30.15 12.92
C MET A 558 18.64 29.14 12.00
N HIS A 559 17.32 29.27 11.83
CA HIS A 559 16.55 28.44 10.88
C HIS A 559 16.99 28.63 9.42
N GLU A 560 17.19 29.87 8.95
CA GLU A 560 17.68 30.13 7.58
C GLU A 560 19.10 29.61 7.34
N THR A 561 20.00 29.75 8.32
CA THR A 561 21.39 29.26 8.24
C THR A 561 21.43 27.74 8.18
N PHE A 562 20.66 27.09 9.06
CA PHE A 562 20.53 25.64 9.13
C PHE A 562 19.87 25.05 7.87
N PHE A 563 18.81 25.69 7.35
CA PHE A 563 18.17 25.29 6.09
C PHE A 563 19.18 25.29 4.93
N LYS A 564 20.00 26.35 4.78
CA LYS A 564 21.04 26.41 3.74
C LYS A 564 22.07 25.30 3.87
N GLN A 565 22.48 24.94 5.10
CA GLN A 565 23.42 23.84 5.31
C GLN A 565 22.80 22.48 4.94
N LEU A 566 21.58 22.20 5.39
CA LEU A 566 20.86 20.99 4.99
C LEU A 566 20.67 20.90 3.48
N ALA A 567 20.24 22.00 2.83
CA ALA A 567 20.03 22.03 1.39
C ALA A 567 21.31 21.74 0.60
N LYS A 568 22.47 22.26 1.01
CA LYS A 568 23.77 21.91 0.41
C LYS A 568 24.08 20.40 0.46
N GLN A 569 23.70 19.73 1.56
CA GLN A 569 23.95 18.31 1.78
C GLN A 569 22.92 17.41 1.09
N GLN A 570 21.63 17.76 1.15
CA GLN A 570 20.51 16.91 0.74
C GLN A 570 20.04 17.18 -0.71
N LYS A 571 19.95 18.46 -1.11
CA LYS A 571 19.40 18.90 -2.42
C LYS A 571 20.08 20.18 -2.89
N LYS A 572 21.23 20.06 -3.56
CA LYS A 572 22.06 21.20 -4.02
C LYS A 572 21.29 22.26 -4.84
N SER A 573 20.22 21.88 -5.55
CA SER A 573 19.31 22.78 -6.28
C SER A 573 18.54 23.77 -5.38
N GLU A 574 18.32 23.42 -4.11
CA GLU A 574 17.56 24.23 -3.15
C GLU A 574 18.48 25.09 -2.25
N ALA A 575 19.81 24.95 -2.38
CA ALA A 575 20.81 25.59 -1.49
C ALA A 575 20.78 27.13 -1.46
N PHE A 576 20.19 27.77 -2.47
CA PHE A 576 20.03 29.23 -2.57
C PHE A 576 18.66 29.74 -2.11
N GLN A 577 17.74 28.85 -1.76
CA GLN A 577 16.37 29.19 -1.38
C GLN A 577 16.27 29.54 0.12
N ARG A 578 15.07 29.93 0.54
CA ARG A 578 14.68 30.11 1.94
C ARG A 578 13.49 29.20 2.27
N PRO A 579 13.27 28.82 3.54
CA PRO A 579 12.05 28.13 3.93
C PRO A 579 10.85 29.09 3.93
N CYS A 580 9.76 28.74 3.24
CA CYS A 580 8.49 29.49 3.32
C CYS A 580 7.73 29.17 4.62
N TYR A 581 7.86 27.93 5.11
CA TYR A 581 7.37 27.46 6.39
C TYR A 581 8.43 26.68 7.16
N THR A 582 8.32 26.71 8.48
CA THR A 582 9.21 26.04 9.43
C THR A 582 8.36 25.39 10.51
N ILE A 583 8.60 24.10 10.76
CA ILE A 583 7.87 23.29 11.73
C ILE A 583 8.91 22.71 12.70
N HIS A 584 9.15 23.37 13.82
CA HIS A 584 9.92 22.80 14.93
C HIS A 584 8.95 22.04 15.84
N TYR A 585 9.08 20.72 15.89
CA TYR A 585 8.20 19.85 16.67
C TYR A 585 8.98 18.87 17.54
N LYS A 586 8.53 18.77 18.80
CA LYS A 586 9.07 17.91 19.84
C LYS A 586 7.94 17.18 20.55
N THR A 587 8.13 15.90 20.82
CA THR A 587 7.30 15.12 21.75
C THR A 587 8.12 13.97 22.32
N ASP A 588 7.75 13.52 23.53
CA ASP A 588 8.36 12.36 24.19
C ASP A 588 7.38 11.16 24.23
N THR A 589 6.14 11.37 23.79
CA THR A 589 5.09 10.34 23.69
C THR A 589 4.31 10.47 22.37
N PRO A 590 3.83 9.36 21.78
CA PRO A 590 4.04 7.96 22.16
C PRO A 590 5.41 7.39 21.69
N VAL A 591 6.27 8.25 21.13
CA VAL A 591 7.65 7.98 20.70
C VAL A 591 8.48 9.25 20.93
N SER A 592 9.71 9.14 21.42
CA SER A 592 10.67 10.23 21.52
C SER A 592 11.04 10.76 20.13
N LEU A 593 10.69 12.02 19.89
CA LEU A 593 10.84 12.72 18.61
C LEU A 593 11.28 14.17 18.83
N ARG A 594 12.35 14.55 18.13
CA ARG A 594 12.86 15.91 18.00
C ARG A 594 13.02 16.20 16.51
N SER A 595 12.31 17.18 15.97
CA SER A 595 12.26 17.43 14.53
C SER A 595 12.21 18.90 14.17
N VAL A 596 12.88 19.24 13.08
CA VAL A 596 12.78 20.54 12.42
C VAL A 596 12.57 20.27 10.94
N LEU A 597 11.37 20.59 10.48
CA LEU A 597 10.93 20.42 9.09
C LEU A 597 10.78 21.79 8.42
N TYR A 598 11.06 21.85 7.13
CA TYR A 598 10.98 23.02 6.28
C TYR A 598 10.22 22.72 5.01
N ILE A 599 9.47 23.71 4.55
CA ILE A 599 8.93 23.73 3.19
C ILE A 599 9.75 24.80 2.46
N PRO A 600 10.50 24.45 1.39
CA PRO A 600 11.26 25.42 0.60
C PRO A 600 10.35 26.49 -0.03
N GLN A 601 10.92 27.62 -0.41
CA GLN A 601 10.24 28.60 -1.28
C GLN A 601 10.56 28.28 -2.74
N HIS A 602 9.99 27.21 -3.28
CA HIS A 602 10.23 26.74 -4.65
C HIS A 602 8.95 26.72 -5.51
N ARG A 603 9.08 27.21 -6.74
CA ARG A 603 8.06 27.06 -7.79
C ARG A 603 8.38 25.84 -8.65
N PHE A 604 7.78 24.70 -8.32
CA PHE A 604 7.89 23.50 -9.14
C PHE A 604 7.18 23.70 -10.49
N SER A 605 7.90 23.51 -11.59
CA SER A 605 7.30 23.29 -12.90
C SER A 605 6.76 21.86 -13.03
N MET A 606 5.78 21.66 -13.92
CA MET A 606 5.29 20.32 -14.27
C MET A 606 6.39 19.40 -14.81
N LEU A 607 7.43 19.97 -15.45
CA LEU A 607 8.58 19.22 -15.95
C LEU A 607 9.48 18.72 -14.80
N GLU A 608 9.76 19.56 -13.80
CA GLU A 608 10.53 19.17 -12.61
C GLU A 608 9.77 18.11 -11.80
N TYR A 609 8.46 18.29 -11.62
CA TYR A 609 7.60 17.28 -10.96
C TYR A 609 7.63 15.94 -11.71
N ALA A 610 7.50 15.96 -13.04
CA ALA A 610 7.57 14.75 -13.87
C ALA A 610 8.96 14.09 -13.82
N ALA A 611 10.05 14.86 -13.84
CA ALA A 611 11.41 14.34 -13.70
C ALA A 611 11.65 13.66 -12.34
N GLN A 612 11.05 14.19 -11.27
CA GLN A 612 11.13 13.62 -9.92
C GLN A 612 10.25 12.37 -9.72
N ALA A 613 9.33 12.06 -10.65
CA ALA A 613 8.41 10.93 -10.52
C ALA A 613 9.14 9.57 -10.37
N HIS A 614 10.30 9.41 -11.02
CA HIS A 614 11.13 8.21 -10.98
C HIS A 614 12.08 8.15 -9.77
N ASN A 615 12.52 9.29 -9.25
CA ASN A 615 13.38 9.35 -8.07
C ASN A 615 12.86 10.35 -7.04
N ARG A 616 11.89 9.88 -6.24
CA ARG A 616 11.19 10.63 -5.19
C ARG A 616 12.07 10.77 -3.94
N ASP A 617 13.17 11.50 -4.06
CA ASP A 617 14.09 11.75 -2.95
C ASP A 617 13.45 12.68 -1.91
N CYS A 618 13.22 12.10 -0.73
CA CYS A 618 12.73 12.78 0.47
C CYS A 618 13.82 13.68 1.03
N GLY A 619 13.50 14.93 1.38
CA GLY A 619 14.46 15.85 2.00
C GLY A 619 14.66 15.65 3.51
N LEU A 620 14.13 14.59 4.12
CA LEU A 620 14.32 14.33 5.55
C LEU A 620 15.52 13.41 5.78
N SER A 621 16.45 13.85 6.62
CA SER A 621 17.49 12.98 7.18
C SER A 621 17.08 12.47 8.55
N LEU A 622 17.30 11.17 8.79
CA LEU A 622 17.06 10.50 10.05
C LEU A 622 18.34 10.44 10.89
N TYR A 623 18.22 10.93 12.11
CA TYR A 623 19.25 10.94 13.14
C TYR A 623 18.81 10.10 14.35
N ALA A 624 19.77 9.65 15.14
CA ALA A 624 19.56 9.17 16.49
C ALA A 624 20.72 9.70 17.34
N ARG A 625 20.40 10.41 18.43
CA ARG A 625 21.40 11.01 19.33
C ARG A 625 22.39 11.91 18.58
N ARG A 626 21.86 12.72 17.66
CA ARG A 626 22.61 13.63 16.76
C ARG A 626 23.59 13.01 15.77
N VAL A 627 23.67 11.67 15.66
CA VAL A 627 24.42 10.99 14.59
C VAL A 627 23.48 10.65 13.42
N LEU A 628 23.93 10.90 12.19
CA LEU A 628 23.15 10.55 11.00
C LEU A 628 23.06 9.02 10.84
N ILE A 629 21.84 8.51 10.84
CA ILE A 629 21.52 7.09 10.59
C ILE A 629 21.23 6.87 9.11
N LYS A 630 20.39 7.73 8.51
CA LYS A 630 20.04 7.61 7.09
C LYS A 630 19.76 8.98 6.47
N PRO A 631 20.53 9.41 5.44
CA PRO A 631 20.17 10.57 4.63
C PRO A 631 18.94 10.26 3.76
N ASN A 632 18.13 11.28 3.47
CA ASN A 632 16.99 11.20 2.54
C ASN A 632 16.06 10.00 2.81
N ALA A 633 15.69 9.81 4.08
CA ALA A 633 14.88 8.70 4.57
C ALA A 633 13.42 8.78 4.07
N LYS A 634 13.17 8.16 2.90
CA LYS A 634 11.86 8.04 2.23
C LYS A 634 10.79 7.38 3.10
N GLU A 635 11.18 6.69 4.16
CA GLU A 635 10.27 6.03 5.11
C GLU A 635 9.58 6.99 6.09
N LEU A 636 10.13 8.20 6.32
CA LEU A 636 9.65 9.14 7.34
C LEU A 636 8.38 9.93 6.95
N LEU A 637 8.07 10.02 5.66
CA LEU A 637 6.89 10.72 5.14
C LEU A 637 6.25 9.91 4.01
N PRO A 638 4.96 10.10 3.73
CA PRO A 638 4.34 9.59 2.51
C PRO A 638 4.91 10.30 1.29
N ASN A 639 4.89 9.61 0.15
CA ASN A 639 5.50 10.12 -1.09
C ASN A 639 5.01 11.52 -1.47
N TYR A 640 3.74 11.85 -1.22
CA TYR A 640 3.16 13.15 -1.55
C TYR A 640 3.67 14.32 -0.66
N LEU A 641 4.50 14.05 0.36
CA LEU A 641 5.18 15.08 1.17
C LEU A 641 6.71 15.09 0.95
N HIS A 642 7.22 14.48 -0.13
CA HIS A 642 8.67 14.41 -0.42
C HIS A 642 9.35 15.77 -0.70
N PHE A 643 8.56 16.83 -0.87
CA PHE A 643 9.02 18.21 -0.95
C PHE A 643 9.43 18.81 0.42
N VAL A 644 9.05 18.18 1.53
CA VAL A 644 9.46 18.60 2.87
C VAL A 644 10.93 18.23 3.10
N MET A 645 11.70 19.18 3.60
CA MET A 645 13.12 19.01 3.96
C MET A 645 13.32 19.12 5.48
N GLY A 646 14.41 18.58 6.01
CA GLY A 646 14.71 18.74 7.44
C GLY A 646 15.43 17.57 8.10
N VAL A 647 15.29 17.55 9.42
CA VAL A 647 15.91 16.57 10.33
C VAL A 647 14.85 16.00 11.27
N VAL A 648 14.93 14.68 11.47
CA VAL A 648 14.17 13.91 12.45
C VAL A 648 15.16 13.14 13.31
N ASP A 649 15.23 13.44 14.59
CA ASP A 649 16.03 12.74 15.59
C ASP A 649 15.10 12.00 16.57
N SER A 650 15.36 10.72 16.80
CA SER A 650 14.52 9.85 17.61
C SER A 650 15.36 8.77 18.28
N GLU A 651 15.28 8.70 19.60
CA GLU A 651 16.06 7.76 20.41
C GLU A 651 15.45 6.35 20.46
N ASP A 652 14.14 6.25 20.22
CA ASP A 652 13.37 4.99 20.21
C ASP A 652 13.57 4.14 18.95
N ILE A 653 14.34 4.62 17.96
CA ILE A 653 14.62 3.85 16.74
C ILE A 653 15.68 2.80 17.06
N PRO A 654 15.35 1.49 17.04
CA PRO A 654 16.36 0.48 17.26
C PRO A 654 17.30 0.45 16.06
N LEU A 655 18.56 0.76 16.30
CA LEU A 655 19.61 0.72 15.30
C LEU A 655 19.89 -0.74 14.92
N ASN A 656 20.14 -0.98 13.63
CA ASN A 656 20.71 -2.26 13.19
C ASN A 656 22.24 -2.23 13.35
N LEU A 657 22.90 -3.39 13.19
CA LEU A 657 24.35 -3.52 13.42
C LEU A 657 25.21 -2.62 12.50
N SER A 658 24.74 -2.31 11.28
CA SER A 658 25.41 -1.38 10.35
C SER A 658 25.04 0.09 10.56
N ARG A 659 23.95 0.37 11.28
CA ARG A 659 23.31 1.68 11.50
C ARG A 659 22.81 2.39 10.21
N GLU A 660 22.56 1.63 9.14
CA GLU A 660 22.14 2.17 7.83
C GLU A 660 20.79 1.60 7.33
N MET A 661 20.54 0.31 7.58
CA MET A 661 19.33 -0.36 7.09
C MET A 661 18.17 -0.21 8.08
N LEU A 662 17.24 0.67 7.75
CA LEU A 662 15.96 0.76 8.44
C LEU A 662 15.11 -0.47 8.12
N GLN A 663 15.07 -1.41 9.07
CA GLN A 663 14.11 -2.52 9.05
C GLN A 663 12.68 -1.98 9.12
N ASN A 664 11.69 -2.70 8.57
CA ASN A 664 10.28 -2.29 8.56
C ASN A 664 9.66 -2.32 9.98
N ASN A 665 9.92 -1.27 10.74
CA ASN A 665 9.69 -1.21 12.18
C ASN A 665 8.33 -0.54 12.52
N PRO A 666 7.57 -1.06 13.50
CA PRO A 666 6.41 -0.37 14.05
C PRO A 666 6.67 1.09 14.51
N VAL A 667 7.83 1.38 15.10
CA VAL A 667 8.25 2.74 15.51
C VAL A 667 8.35 3.66 14.31
N LEU A 668 9.00 3.23 13.23
CA LEU A 668 9.14 4.03 12.01
C LEU A 668 7.78 4.36 11.36
N ARG A 669 6.83 3.41 11.39
CA ARG A 669 5.44 3.65 10.96
C ARG A 669 4.70 4.64 11.86
N LYS A 670 4.89 4.58 13.18
CA LYS A 670 4.35 5.57 14.13
C LYS A 670 4.94 6.96 13.88
N LEU A 671 6.26 7.06 13.73
CA LEU A 671 6.96 8.32 13.42
C LEU A 671 6.44 8.94 12.12
N ARG A 672 6.34 8.14 11.04
CA ARG A 672 5.76 8.62 9.78
C ARG A 672 4.34 9.16 9.95
N LYS A 673 3.48 8.47 10.71
CA LYS A 673 2.13 8.97 10.99
C LYS A 673 2.17 10.29 11.75
N ILE A 674 2.91 10.36 12.86
CA ILE A 674 3.04 11.57 13.70
C ILE A 674 3.55 12.76 12.87
N LEU A 675 4.58 12.56 12.03
CA LEU A 675 5.14 13.59 11.16
C LEU A 675 4.12 14.05 10.09
N THR A 676 3.41 13.10 9.47
CA THR A 676 2.36 13.40 8.46
C THR A 676 1.23 14.22 9.09
N ASP A 677 0.66 13.72 10.19
CA ASP A 677 -0.41 14.38 10.93
C ASP A 677 0.03 15.78 11.38
N LYS A 678 1.30 15.95 11.81
CA LYS A 678 1.86 17.24 12.21
C LYS A 678 2.02 18.22 11.05
N VAL A 679 2.47 17.77 9.87
CA VAL A 679 2.59 18.61 8.66
C VAL A 679 1.20 19.04 8.17
N LEU A 680 0.26 18.11 8.06
CA LEU A 680 -1.12 18.42 7.64
C LEU A 680 -1.80 19.38 8.62
N SER A 681 -1.70 19.12 9.93
CA SER A 681 -2.24 20.01 10.98
C SER A 681 -1.61 21.40 10.97
N PHE A 682 -0.30 21.49 10.74
CA PHE A 682 0.39 22.77 10.61
C PHE A 682 -0.14 23.58 9.41
N LEU A 683 -0.26 22.95 8.24
CA LEU A 683 -0.79 23.60 7.04
C LEU A 683 -2.26 24.04 7.23
N GLN A 684 -3.10 23.21 7.86
CA GLN A 684 -4.49 23.58 8.21
C GLN A 684 -4.58 24.76 9.18
N ASN A 685 -3.56 24.99 10.02
CA ASN A 685 -3.49 26.11 10.95
C ASN A 685 -2.96 27.39 10.27
N GLU A 686 -1.93 27.29 9.43
CA GLU A 686 -1.44 28.45 8.67
C GLU A 686 -2.52 28.95 7.69
N MET A 687 -3.30 28.07 7.04
CA MET A 687 -4.49 28.44 6.23
C MET A 687 -5.50 29.31 7.00
N LYS A 688 -5.67 29.10 8.32
CA LYS A 688 -6.59 29.90 9.16
C LYS A 688 -5.98 31.21 9.66
N LYS A 689 -4.64 31.28 9.72
CA LYS A 689 -3.89 32.37 10.35
C LYS A 689 -3.39 33.40 9.35
N ASP A 690 -3.00 32.95 8.17
CA ASP A 690 -2.43 33.74 7.08
C ASP A 690 -2.84 33.09 5.75
N ASN A 691 -4.08 33.37 5.33
CA ASN A 691 -4.67 32.76 4.14
C ASN A 691 -3.96 33.20 2.84
N GLU A 692 -3.51 34.45 2.73
CA GLU A 692 -2.79 34.95 1.55
C GLU A 692 -1.48 34.17 1.33
N LYS A 693 -0.69 33.99 2.39
CA LYS A 693 0.54 33.17 2.34
C LYS A 693 0.22 31.70 2.04
N TYR A 694 -0.88 31.18 2.59
CA TYR A 694 -1.30 29.80 2.32
C TYR A 694 -1.76 29.60 0.87
N GLU A 695 -2.46 30.55 0.27
CA GLU A 695 -2.81 30.52 -1.15
C GLU A 695 -1.57 30.51 -2.05
N ASP A 696 -0.54 31.29 -1.71
CA ASP A 696 0.72 31.28 -2.44
C ASP A 696 1.49 29.97 -2.29
N PHE A 697 1.43 29.32 -1.13
CA PHE A 697 1.89 27.93 -0.99
C PHE A 697 1.05 26.97 -1.82
N TYR A 698 -0.28 27.07 -1.80
CA TYR A 698 -1.18 26.18 -2.52
C TYR A 698 -0.97 26.25 -4.04
N LYS A 699 -0.78 27.46 -4.61
CA LYS A 699 -0.41 27.65 -6.02
C LYS A 699 0.88 26.92 -6.43
N GLN A 700 1.79 26.67 -5.48
CA GLN A 700 3.09 26.04 -5.72
C GLN A 700 3.09 24.52 -5.41
N TYR A 701 2.31 24.09 -4.41
CA TYR A 701 2.38 22.74 -3.85
C TYR A 701 1.09 21.92 -3.98
N SER A 702 0.00 22.47 -4.52
CA SER A 702 -1.28 21.75 -4.63
C SER A 702 -1.18 20.45 -5.40
N ILE A 703 -0.34 20.34 -6.43
CA ILE A 703 -0.15 19.09 -7.20
C ILE A 703 0.24 17.90 -6.31
N PHE A 704 1.05 18.14 -5.27
CA PHE A 704 1.43 17.11 -4.30
C PHE A 704 0.24 16.72 -3.42
N LEU A 705 -0.57 17.67 -2.95
CA LEU A 705 -1.79 17.39 -2.19
C LEU A 705 -2.81 16.58 -3.04
N LYS A 706 -2.94 16.93 -4.31
CA LYS A 706 -3.75 16.20 -5.30
C LYS A 706 -3.24 14.77 -5.51
N GLU A 707 -1.93 14.58 -5.64
CA GLU A 707 -1.32 13.24 -5.64
C GLU A 707 -1.66 12.47 -4.37
N GLY A 708 -1.59 13.09 -3.19
CA GLY A 708 -1.93 12.48 -1.92
C GLY A 708 -3.33 11.86 -1.91
N ILE A 709 -4.35 12.64 -2.30
CA ILE A 709 -5.75 12.19 -2.34
C ILE A 709 -5.96 11.05 -3.35
N VAL A 710 -5.28 11.08 -4.50
CA VAL A 710 -5.38 10.03 -5.52
C VAL A 710 -4.66 8.74 -5.09
N THR A 711 -3.47 8.85 -4.49
CA THR A 711 -2.58 7.71 -4.21
C THR A 711 -2.81 7.03 -2.85
N GLN A 712 -3.34 7.73 -1.83
CA GLN A 712 -3.61 7.08 -0.55
C GLN A 712 -4.76 6.08 -0.64
N VAL A 713 -4.70 5.05 0.21
CA VAL A 713 -5.72 4.00 0.29
C VAL A 713 -6.69 4.25 1.45
N ASP A 714 -6.21 4.83 2.55
CA ASP A 714 -7.06 5.20 3.69
C ASP A 714 -7.86 6.46 3.35
N HIS A 715 -9.18 6.35 3.41
CA HIS A 715 -10.11 7.45 3.17
C HIS A 715 -10.02 8.55 4.23
N SER A 716 -9.65 8.21 5.47
CA SER A 716 -9.43 9.19 6.54
C SER A 716 -8.26 10.13 6.22
N GLU A 717 -7.15 9.57 5.72
CA GLU A 717 -6.01 10.37 5.25
C GLU A 717 -6.39 11.24 4.04
N LYS A 718 -7.21 10.72 3.11
CA LYS A 718 -7.74 11.52 1.99
C LYS A 718 -8.55 12.72 2.46
N GLU A 719 -9.42 12.56 3.46
CA GLU A 719 -10.19 13.68 4.01
C GLU A 719 -9.29 14.73 4.70
N GLU A 720 -8.26 14.34 5.45
CA GLU A 720 -7.32 15.29 6.07
C GLU A 720 -6.51 16.10 5.03
N ILE A 721 -6.15 15.48 3.91
CA ILE A 721 -5.51 16.18 2.78
C ILE A 721 -6.54 17.05 2.04
N ALA A 722 -7.78 16.58 1.87
CA ALA A 722 -8.84 17.33 1.20
C ALA A 722 -9.24 18.63 1.94
N LYS A 723 -9.06 18.70 3.27
CA LYS A 723 -9.23 19.94 4.05
C LYS A 723 -8.27 21.07 3.63
N LEU A 724 -7.13 20.73 3.03
CA LEU A 724 -6.11 21.67 2.55
C LEU A 724 -6.39 22.20 1.14
N MET A 725 -7.37 21.64 0.45
CA MET A 725 -7.68 21.98 -0.94
C MET A 725 -8.52 23.27 -1.04
N LEU A 726 -8.16 24.13 -1.99
CA LEU A 726 -8.83 25.40 -2.27
C LEU A 726 -9.50 25.37 -3.65
N PHE A 727 -10.70 25.94 -3.72
CA PHE A 727 -11.58 26.02 -4.89
C PHE A 727 -12.33 27.35 -4.88
N GLU A 728 -12.92 27.76 -6.01
CA GLU A 728 -13.95 28.79 -5.98
C GLU A 728 -15.33 28.18 -5.69
N SER A 729 -16.28 29.03 -5.26
CA SER A 729 -17.68 28.66 -5.04
C SER A 729 -18.63 29.63 -5.73
N SER A 730 -19.77 29.10 -6.19
CA SER A 730 -20.89 29.87 -6.74
C SER A 730 -21.44 30.94 -5.79
N ASN A 731 -21.34 30.70 -4.47
CA ASN A 731 -21.86 31.60 -3.43
C ASN A 731 -20.85 32.70 -3.04
N LEU A 732 -19.64 32.66 -3.60
CA LEU A 732 -18.57 33.62 -3.35
C LEU A 732 -18.26 34.44 -4.61
N LYS A 733 -17.66 35.62 -4.41
CA LYS A 733 -17.18 36.47 -5.50
C LYS A 733 -16.06 35.76 -6.26
N ALA A 734 -15.96 36.02 -7.56
CA ALA A 734 -14.86 35.52 -8.39
C ALA A 734 -13.49 35.87 -7.78
N GLY A 735 -12.53 34.95 -7.84
CA GLY A 735 -11.22 35.05 -7.20
C GLY A 735 -11.19 34.73 -5.70
N VAL A 736 -12.34 34.62 -5.01
CA VAL A 736 -12.37 34.26 -3.58
C VAL A 736 -12.38 32.75 -3.41
N LEU A 737 -11.30 32.22 -2.84
CA LEU A 737 -11.13 30.80 -2.59
C LEU A 737 -11.83 30.34 -1.29
N THR A 738 -12.26 29.08 -1.28
CA THR A 738 -12.87 28.36 -0.17
C THR A 738 -12.38 26.91 -0.17
N ASN A 739 -12.54 26.20 0.94
CA ASN A 739 -12.29 24.76 1.02
C ASN A 739 -13.60 23.98 1.29
N LEU A 740 -13.51 22.64 1.27
CA LEU A 740 -14.62 21.73 1.54
C LEU A 740 -15.22 21.87 2.95
N THR A 741 -14.42 22.27 3.93
CA THR A 741 -14.89 22.49 5.32
C THR A 741 -15.79 23.72 5.40
N GLU A 742 -15.40 24.83 4.76
CA GLU A 742 -16.21 26.04 4.71
C GLU A 742 -17.46 25.88 3.83
N TYR A 743 -17.40 25.09 2.75
CA TYR A 743 -18.60 24.67 2.01
C TYR A 743 -19.58 23.93 2.94
N CYS A 744 -19.09 22.95 3.72
CA CYS A 744 -19.94 22.16 4.63
C CYS A 744 -20.66 23.01 5.69
N LYS A 745 -20.10 24.16 6.09
CA LYS A 745 -20.75 25.10 7.02
C LYS A 745 -21.85 25.96 6.38
N ARG A 746 -21.83 26.14 5.05
CA ARG A 746 -22.81 26.90 4.28
C ARG A 746 -23.90 26.04 3.65
N MET A 747 -23.83 24.71 3.81
CA MET A 747 -24.86 23.79 3.34
C MET A 747 -26.20 24.07 4.01
N GLN A 748 -27.28 23.91 3.25
CA GLN A 748 -28.65 23.99 3.76
C GLN A 748 -28.97 22.76 4.63
N GLU A 749 -29.87 22.89 5.60
CA GLU A 749 -30.18 21.84 6.59
C GLU A 749 -30.66 20.51 5.97
N ASP A 750 -31.29 20.57 4.80
CA ASP A 750 -31.78 19.42 4.02
C ASP A 750 -30.68 18.76 3.15
N GLN A 751 -29.57 19.45 2.91
CA GLN A 751 -28.60 19.10 1.88
C GLN A 751 -27.66 17.99 2.37
N LYS A 752 -27.65 16.87 1.63
CA LYS A 752 -26.82 15.69 1.95
C LYS A 752 -25.57 15.56 1.07
N GLU A 753 -25.51 16.29 -0.03
CA GLU A 753 -24.52 16.11 -1.11
C GLU A 753 -23.70 17.40 -1.29
N ILE A 754 -22.42 17.27 -1.63
CA ILE A 754 -21.55 18.40 -1.98
C ILE A 754 -21.48 18.48 -3.50
N TYR A 755 -21.96 19.59 -4.08
CA TYR A 755 -22.00 19.76 -5.53
C TYR A 755 -20.74 20.42 -6.07
N TYR A 756 -20.23 19.90 -7.19
CA TYR A 756 -19.06 20.46 -7.87
C TYR A 756 -19.24 20.44 -9.40
N MET A 757 -18.49 21.29 -10.09
CA MET A 757 -18.43 21.31 -11.55
C MET A 757 -17.00 21.55 -12.03
N PHE A 758 -16.56 20.78 -13.01
CA PHE A 758 -15.34 21.08 -13.76
C PHE A 758 -15.64 22.09 -14.89
N SER A 759 -14.84 23.15 -14.99
CA SER A 759 -14.91 24.16 -16.06
C SER A 759 -13.53 24.80 -16.24
N PRO A 760 -13.07 25.16 -17.45
CA PRO A 760 -11.78 25.83 -17.62
C PRO A 760 -11.70 27.25 -17.00
N SER A 761 -12.84 27.88 -16.69
CA SER A 761 -12.87 29.21 -16.06
C SER A 761 -14.18 29.49 -15.31
N ARG A 762 -14.14 30.50 -14.43
CA ARG A 762 -15.32 31.02 -13.71
C ARG A 762 -16.45 31.44 -14.65
N GLN A 763 -16.13 32.17 -15.72
CA GLN A 763 -17.11 32.65 -16.69
C GLN A 763 -17.84 31.48 -17.37
N LEU A 764 -17.09 30.47 -17.83
CA LEU A 764 -17.66 29.27 -18.45
C LEU A 764 -18.46 28.41 -17.45
N ALA A 765 -18.13 28.48 -16.15
CA ALA A 765 -18.89 27.82 -15.10
C ALA A 765 -20.23 28.52 -14.88
N GLU A 766 -20.24 29.85 -14.76
CA GLU A 766 -21.48 30.61 -14.54
C GLU A 766 -22.43 30.61 -15.74
N SER A 767 -21.90 30.47 -16.97
CA SER A 767 -22.66 30.32 -18.21
C SER A 767 -22.87 28.85 -18.64
N SER A 768 -22.87 27.91 -17.69
CA SER A 768 -22.99 26.48 -17.97
C SER A 768 -24.45 26.00 -17.90
N PRO A 769 -24.95 25.20 -18.86
CA PRO A 769 -26.31 24.63 -18.81
C PRO A 769 -26.53 23.73 -17.59
N TYR A 770 -25.47 23.12 -17.06
CA TYR A 770 -25.56 22.31 -15.84
C TYR A 770 -25.70 23.18 -14.58
N TYR A 771 -25.06 24.35 -14.57
CA TYR A 771 -25.12 25.28 -13.44
C TYR A 771 -26.45 26.02 -13.38
N GLU A 772 -27.06 26.40 -14.51
CA GLU A 772 -28.42 26.98 -14.54
C GLU A 772 -29.43 26.14 -13.74
N LEU A 773 -29.40 24.81 -13.93
CA LEU A 773 -30.32 23.86 -13.29
C LEU A 773 -30.12 23.74 -11.78
N VAL A 774 -28.89 23.90 -11.28
CA VAL A 774 -28.58 23.83 -9.84
C VAL A 774 -28.83 25.19 -9.18
N ARG A 775 -28.52 26.28 -9.89
CA ARG A 775 -28.75 27.66 -9.47
C ARG A 775 -30.24 27.96 -9.25
N SER A 776 -31.13 27.43 -10.09
CA SER A 776 -32.58 27.59 -9.90
C SER A 776 -33.12 26.93 -8.62
N GLN A 777 -32.38 25.97 -8.04
CA GLN A 777 -32.67 25.37 -6.73
C GLN A 777 -31.85 25.96 -5.58
N ASN A 778 -31.13 27.06 -5.82
CA ASN A 778 -30.34 27.78 -4.82
C ASN A 778 -29.34 26.89 -4.04
N LYS A 779 -28.72 25.89 -4.68
CA LYS A 779 -27.68 25.04 -4.06
C LYS A 779 -26.28 25.56 -4.41
N GLU A 780 -25.35 25.52 -3.45
CA GLU A 780 -23.95 25.93 -3.66
C GLU A 780 -23.20 24.93 -4.54
N VAL A 781 -22.35 25.41 -5.46
CA VAL A 781 -21.50 24.59 -6.34
C VAL A 781 -20.04 25.03 -6.22
N LEU A 782 -19.14 24.06 -6.00
CA LEU A 782 -17.69 24.27 -6.10
C LEU A 782 -17.24 24.25 -7.56
N PHE A 783 -16.41 25.21 -7.96
CA PHE A 783 -15.85 25.28 -9.30
C PHE A 783 -14.41 24.77 -9.32
N LEU A 784 -14.18 23.75 -10.15
CA LEU A 784 -12.90 23.07 -10.32
C LEU A 784 -12.29 23.48 -11.66
N TYR A 785 -11.11 24.09 -11.63
CA TYR A 785 -10.50 24.68 -12.82
C TYR A 785 -9.39 23.81 -13.43
N GLU A 786 -8.69 22.99 -12.63
CA GLU A 786 -7.62 22.14 -13.16
C GLU A 786 -8.12 20.73 -13.52
N PRO A 787 -7.64 20.15 -14.64
CA PRO A 787 -7.95 18.76 -15.00
C PRO A 787 -7.65 17.71 -13.92
N ALA A 788 -6.74 18.02 -12.99
CA ALA A 788 -6.39 17.16 -11.86
C ALA A 788 -7.45 17.17 -10.76
N ASP A 789 -8.17 18.28 -10.54
CA ASP A 789 -9.17 18.42 -9.48
C ASP A 789 -10.34 17.44 -9.70
N GLU A 790 -10.73 17.24 -10.95
CA GLU A 790 -11.75 16.28 -11.34
C GLU A 790 -11.35 14.84 -10.97
N VAL A 791 -10.10 14.45 -11.21
CA VAL A 791 -9.57 13.12 -10.82
C VAL A 791 -9.50 12.99 -9.30
N VAL A 792 -9.16 14.08 -8.59
CA VAL A 792 -9.14 14.12 -7.12
C VAL A 792 -10.54 13.90 -6.54
N PHE A 793 -11.59 14.55 -7.08
CA PHE A 793 -12.96 14.36 -6.59
C PHE A 793 -13.47 12.95 -6.90
N LEU A 794 -13.15 12.40 -8.07
CA LEU A 794 -13.43 10.99 -8.41
C LEU A 794 -12.72 10.01 -7.46
N ALA A 795 -11.49 10.31 -7.02
CA ALA A 795 -10.73 9.45 -6.10
C ALA A 795 -11.09 9.64 -4.61
N LEU A 796 -11.72 10.77 -4.26
CA LEU A 796 -12.16 11.11 -2.91
C LEU A 796 -13.56 10.55 -2.61
N HIS A 797 -14.46 10.56 -3.59
CA HIS A 797 -15.88 10.11 -3.56
C HIS A 797 -16.81 10.83 -2.57
N GLN A 798 -16.37 11.11 -1.35
CA GLN A 798 -17.15 11.78 -0.30
C GLN A 798 -16.23 12.61 0.61
N PHE A 799 -16.80 13.54 1.36
CA PHE A 799 -16.09 14.31 2.38
C PHE A 799 -17.03 14.56 3.58
N ASN A 800 -16.58 14.30 4.80
CA ASN A 800 -17.36 14.46 6.03
C ASN A 800 -18.74 13.76 5.93
N MET A 801 -18.71 12.49 5.50
CA MET A 801 -19.86 11.61 5.24
C MET A 801 -20.87 12.12 4.18
N LYS A 802 -20.49 13.09 3.34
CA LYS A 802 -21.34 13.65 2.26
C LYS A 802 -20.76 13.28 0.90
N PRO A 803 -21.50 12.61 0.00
CA PRO A 803 -21.01 12.29 -1.34
C PRO A 803 -20.70 13.57 -2.14
N LEU A 804 -19.62 13.49 -2.92
CA LEU A 804 -19.25 14.51 -3.90
C LEU A 804 -20.00 14.20 -5.20
N VAL A 805 -20.85 15.12 -5.66
CA VAL A 805 -21.73 14.91 -6.82
C VAL A 805 -21.46 15.98 -7.88
N GLY A 806 -21.01 15.54 -9.06
CA GLY A 806 -20.87 16.40 -10.23
C GLY A 806 -22.24 16.92 -10.68
N VAL A 807 -22.36 18.22 -10.94
CA VAL A 807 -23.64 18.85 -11.33
C VAL A 807 -24.26 18.23 -12.58
N GLU A 808 -23.49 17.62 -13.47
CA GLU A 808 -23.99 16.94 -14.67
C GLU A 808 -24.78 15.66 -14.33
N LYS A 809 -24.32 14.92 -13.31
CA LYS A 809 -24.96 13.70 -12.79
C LYS A 809 -26.22 14.03 -12.00
N TRP A 810 -26.19 15.15 -11.27
CA TRP A 810 -27.37 15.70 -10.63
C TRP A 810 -28.39 16.20 -11.66
N ALA A 811 -27.95 16.89 -12.71
CA ALA A 811 -28.80 17.39 -13.79
C ALA A 811 -29.49 16.26 -14.56
N GLU A 812 -28.81 15.13 -14.79
CA GLU A 812 -29.42 13.91 -15.34
C GLU A 812 -30.50 13.33 -14.40
N SER A 813 -30.22 13.30 -13.09
CA SER A 813 -31.17 12.84 -12.07
C SER A 813 -32.39 13.77 -11.95
N ALA A 814 -32.21 15.07 -12.12
CA ALA A 814 -33.28 16.07 -12.16
C ALA A 814 -34.03 16.09 -13.52
N ALA A 815 -33.40 15.68 -14.62
CA ALA A 815 -34.06 15.51 -15.92
C ALA A 815 -34.95 14.26 -15.96
N SER A 816 -34.49 13.16 -15.35
CA SER A 816 -35.22 11.88 -15.33
C SER A 816 -36.37 11.82 -14.32
N LYS A 817 -36.37 12.65 -13.26
CA LYS A 817 -37.44 12.67 -12.24
C LYS A 817 -38.72 13.44 -12.62
N GLY A 818 -38.70 14.23 -13.70
CA GLY A 818 -39.89 14.68 -14.42
C GLY A 818 -41.11 15.17 -13.63
N GLU A 819 -40.96 16.08 -12.67
CA GLU A 819 -42.11 16.90 -12.25
C GLU A 819 -42.36 18.01 -13.28
N ASP A 820 -43.13 17.71 -14.33
CA ASP A 820 -43.83 18.74 -15.12
C ASP A 820 -44.92 19.37 -14.24
N LYS A 821 -44.53 20.33 -13.40
CA LYS A 821 -45.46 21.12 -12.54
C LYS A 821 -45.60 22.59 -12.93
N ASP A 822 -44.72 23.12 -13.76
CA ASP A 822 -44.86 24.47 -14.29
C ASP A 822 -45.62 24.48 -15.62
N LYS A 823 -46.89 24.87 -15.54
CA LYS A 823 -47.71 25.25 -16.69
C LYS A 823 -47.18 26.56 -17.29
N ALA A 824 -46.11 26.47 -18.07
CA ALA A 824 -45.66 27.61 -18.89
C ALA A 824 -46.71 27.91 -19.97
N GLU A 825 -47.36 29.08 -19.87
CA GLU A 825 -48.36 29.55 -20.83
C GLU A 825 -47.71 29.90 -22.18
N GLY A 826 -47.62 28.90 -23.05
CA GLY A 826 -47.12 29.05 -24.42
C GLY A 826 -47.53 27.86 -25.28
N LYS A 827 -47.51 28.05 -26.61
CA LYS A 827 -47.79 26.96 -27.57
C LYS A 827 -46.73 25.86 -27.42
N GLN A 828 -47.04 24.84 -26.63
CA GLN A 828 -46.23 23.63 -26.52
C GLN A 828 -46.26 22.86 -27.84
N PHE A 829 -45.19 22.09 -28.09
CA PHE A 829 -45.19 21.11 -29.18
C PHE A 829 -46.24 20.05 -28.90
N ARG A 830 -47.05 19.68 -29.90
CA ARG A 830 -47.92 18.49 -29.80
C ARG A 830 -47.04 17.25 -29.68
N ASP A 831 -47.47 16.21 -28.96
CA ASP A 831 -46.67 15.00 -28.74
C ASP A 831 -46.15 14.34 -30.03
N VAL A 832 -46.96 14.40 -31.09
CA VAL A 832 -46.59 13.93 -32.44
C VAL A 832 -45.45 14.75 -33.02
N ASP A 833 -45.54 16.09 -32.98
CA ASP A 833 -44.53 17.00 -33.50
C ASP A 833 -43.23 16.92 -32.68
N LYS A 834 -43.35 16.75 -31.34
CA LYS A 834 -42.24 16.51 -30.41
C LYS A 834 -41.48 15.23 -30.80
N LYS A 835 -42.19 14.11 -30.98
CA LYS A 835 -41.57 12.84 -31.37
C LYS A 835 -40.92 12.93 -32.76
N GLU A 836 -41.61 13.52 -33.73
CA GLU A 836 -41.10 13.73 -35.10
C GLU A 836 -39.81 14.56 -35.16
N LEU A 837 -39.63 15.52 -34.24
CA LEU A 837 -38.39 16.29 -34.09
C LEU A 837 -37.27 15.47 -33.43
N LEU A 838 -37.55 14.81 -32.30
CA LEU A 838 -36.55 14.05 -31.55
C LEU A 838 -36.02 12.85 -32.33
N ASP A 839 -36.91 12.09 -32.99
CA ASP A 839 -36.52 10.95 -33.84
C ASP A 839 -35.67 11.42 -35.04
N TRP A 840 -35.96 12.58 -35.62
CA TRP A 840 -35.14 13.17 -36.69
C TRP A 840 -33.77 13.61 -36.18
N ILE A 841 -33.67 14.33 -35.05
CA ILE A 841 -32.39 14.72 -34.46
C ILE A 841 -31.52 13.49 -34.21
N LYS A 842 -32.10 12.43 -33.62
CA LYS A 842 -31.41 11.17 -33.33
C LYS A 842 -30.94 10.45 -34.60
N SER A 843 -31.75 10.46 -35.66
CA SER A 843 -31.37 9.90 -36.97
C SER A 843 -30.28 10.71 -37.66
N THR A 844 -30.30 12.03 -37.57
CA THR A 844 -29.33 12.93 -38.23
C THR A 844 -27.96 12.92 -37.54
N LEU A 845 -27.93 12.92 -36.20
CA LEU A 845 -26.68 12.85 -35.45
C LEU A 845 -26.13 11.42 -35.35
N GLY A 846 -26.99 10.41 -35.47
CA GLY A 846 -26.66 8.99 -35.42
C GLY A 846 -26.58 8.44 -33.98
N SER A 847 -26.93 7.16 -33.83
CA SER A 847 -26.94 6.43 -32.55
C SER A 847 -25.58 6.37 -31.85
N VAL A 848 -24.49 6.61 -32.60
CA VAL A 848 -23.12 6.68 -32.07
C VAL A 848 -22.88 7.95 -31.24
N LYS A 849 -23.44 9.09 -31.68
CA LYS A 849 -23.27 10.39 -31.02
C LYS A 849 -24.33 10.66 -29.96
N VAL A 850 -25.53 10.12 -30.15
CA VAL A 850 -26.70 10.30 -29.31
C VAL A 850 -27.34 8.94 -29.06
N PHE A 851 -26.96 8.29 -27.96
CA PHE A 851 -27.51 6.99 -27.57
C PHE A 851 -28.97 7.14 -27.12
N ASP A 852 -29.26 8.19 -26.34
CA ASP A 852 -30.60 8.54 -25.90
C ASP A 852 -30.94 10.02 -26.14
N ILE A 853 -32.22 10.37 -26.23
CA ILE A 853 -32.66 11.75 -26.50
C ILE A 853 -33.93 12.08 -25.71
N ALA A 854 -33.94 13.23 -25.04
CA ALA A 854 -35.05 13.67 -24.20
C ALA A 854 -35.47 15.11 -24.55
N GLY A 855 -36.77 15.37 -24.68
CA GLY A 855 -37.30 16.72 -24.95
C GLY A 855 -37.93 17.34 -23.70
N ASN A 856 -37.46 18.52 -23.29
CA ASN A 856 -37.96 19.29 -22.16
C ASN A 856 -38.41 20.70 -22.58
N HIS A 857 -39.11 21.42 -21.69
CA HIS A 857 -39.68 22.75 -21.94
C HIS A 857 -39.09 23.86 -21.05
N ARG A 858 -37.94 23.61 -20.40
CA ARG A 858 -37.40 24.48 -19.33
C ARG A 858 -37.02 25.88 -19.84
N PRO A 859 -37.23 26.95 -19.05
CA PRO A 859 -36.60 28.23 -19.32
C PRO A 859 -35.08 28.08 -19.11
N SER A 860 -34.31 28.27 -20.18
CA SER A 860 -32.84 28.14 -20.22
C SER A 860 -32.33 28.90 -21.45
N GLU A 861 -31.14 29.49 -21.35
CA GLU A 861 -30.50 30.17 -22.49
C GLU A 861 -29.87 29.18 -23.49
N HIS A 862 -29.83 27.89 -23.15
CA HIS A 862 -29.22 26.86 -23.98
C HIS A 862 -30.26 26.05 -24.78
N PRO A 863 -30.01 25.78 -26.09
CA PRO A 863 -30.91 24.97 -26.92
C PRO A 863 -30.87 23.48 -26.58
N VAL A 864 -29.73 22.99 -26.08
CA VAL A 864 -29.48 21.58 -25.74
C VAL A 864 -28.52 21.45 -24.56
N MET A 865 -28.55 20.30 -23.89
CA MET A 865 -27.59 19.87 -22.87
C MET A 865 -27.24 18.39 -23.08
N LEU A 866 -25.97 18.01 -22.91
CA LEU A 866 -25.51 16.64 -23.08
C LEU A 866 -25.18 16.00 -21.72
N THR A 867 -25.69 14.81 -21.40
CA THR A 867 -25.32 14.07 -20.17
C THR A 867 -24.75 12.70 -20.50
N ILE A 868 -23.99 12.12 -19.56
CA ILE A 868 -23.38 10.79 -19.68
C ILE A 868 -23.79 9.94 -18.47
N LYS A 869 -24.52 8.85 -18.74
CA LYS A 869 -25.20 8.00 -17.74
C LYS A 869 -24.27 7.30 -16.76
N HIS A 870 -23.01 7.10 -17.16
CA HIS A 870 -21.99 6.39 -16.41
C HIS A 870 -20.86 7.31 -15.89
N GLU A 871 -21.20 8.58 -15.58
CA GLU A 871 -20.35 9.61 -14.96
C GLU A 871 -19.47 10.43 -15.94
N MET A 872 -19.83 11.71 -16.11
CA MET A 872 -19.20 12.65 -17.05
C MET A 872 -17.69 12.86 -16.79
N GLY A 873 -17.28 12.93 -15.52
CA GLY A 873 -15.87 13.18 -15.18
C GLY A 873 -14.93 12.05 -15.59
N ALA A 874 -15.40 10.79 -15.49
CA ALA A 874 -14.66 9.63 -15.99
C ALA A 874 -14.51 9.70 -17.52
N ALA A 875 -15.56 10.10 -18.25
CA ALA A 875 -15.51 10.29 -19.70
C ALA A 875 -14.45 11.33 -20.11
N ARG A 876 -14.43 12.49 -19.43
CA ARG A 876 -13.42 13.53 -19.65
C ARG A 876 -12.00 13.05 -19.34
N HIS A 877 -11.81 12.27 -18.27
CA HIS A 877 -10.51 11.69 -17.94
C HIS A 877 -9.99 10.74 -19.05
N LEU A 878 -10.82 9.78 -19.49
CA LEU A 878 -10.46 8.80 -20.54
C LEU A 878 -10.12 9.46 -21.88
N LEU A 879 -10.79 10.58 -22.22
CA LEU A 879 -10.48 11.38 -23.39
C LEU A 879 -9.13 12.11 -23.25
N ARG A 880 -8.78 12.61 -22.06
CA ARG A 880 -7.49 13.28 -21.81
C ARG A 880 -6.32 12.31 -21.81
N THR A 881 -6.45 11.13 -21.22
CA THR A 881 -5.38 10.11 -21.18
C THR A 881 -5.10 9.47 -22.54
N GLY A 882 -6.04 9.57 -23.49
CA GLY A 882 -5.90 8.99 -24.82
C GLY A 882 -6.19 7.49 -24.89
N GLU A 883 -6.68 6.90 -23.79
CA GLU A 883 -7.27 5.55 -23.78
C GLU A 883 -8.48 5.48 -24.72
N ILE A 884 -9.22 6.59 -24.84
CA ILE A 884 -10.20 6.82 -25.90
C ILE A 884 -9.65 7.85 -26.89
N LYS A 885 -9.54 7.46 -28.17
CA LYS A 885 -9.06 8.33 -29.25
C LYS A 885 -10.17 9.22 -29.81
N ASP A 886 -11.30 8.61 -30.17
CA ASP A 886 -12.40 9.25 -30.90
C ASP A 886 -13.72 9.23 -30.12
N LEU A 887 -14.57 10.25 -30.35
CA LEU A 887 -15.90 10.34 -29.72
C LEU A 887 -16.81 9.15 -30.05
N GLU A 888 -16.54 8.40 -31.11
CA GLU A 888 -17.33 7.23 -31.51
C GLU A 888 -17.24 6.07 -30.49
N HIS A 889 -16.22 6.07 -29.63
CA HIS A 889 -16.13 5.13 -28.51
C HIS A 889 -16.91 5.58 -27.26
N LEU A 890 -17.45 6.82 -27.22
CA LEU A 890 -18.30 7.27 -26.11
C LEU A 890 -19.66 6.56 -26.07
N VAL A 891 -20.03 5.78 -27.10
CA VAL A 891 -21.24 4.93 -27.12
C VAL A 891 -21.36 4.05 -25.89
N PHE A 892 -20.24 3.49 -25.42
CA PHE A 892 -20.21 2.67 -24.21
C PHE A 892 -20.61 3.43 -22.93
N LEU A 893 -20.52 4.76 -22.94
CA LEU A 893 -20.87 5.65 -21.82
C LEU A 893 -22.33 6.15 -21.91
N GLN A 894 -23.07 5.79 -22.98
CA GLN A 894 -24.48 6.12 -23.19
C GLN A 894 -24.81 7.63 -23.10
N PRO A 895 -24.32 8.46 -24.05
CA PRO A 895 -24.62 9.88 -24.09
C PRO A 895 -26.12 10.15 -24.35
N CYS A 896 -26.72 11.02 -23.54
CA CYS A 896 -28.10 11.46 -23.68
C CYS A 896 -28.17 12.95 -24.03
N LEU A 897 -28.85 13.29 -25.13
CA LEU A 897 -29.04 14.68 -25.56
C LEU A 897 -30.41 15.20 -25.09
N HIS A 898 -30.39 16.20 -24.22
CA HIS A 898 -31.58 16.90 -23.74
C HIS A 898 -31.83 18.11 -24.64
N VAL A 899 -33.01 18.18 -25.26
CA VAL A 899 -33.40 19.23 -26.22
C VAL A 899 -34.43 20.16 -25.58
N ASN A 900 -34.16 21.46 -25.55
CA ASN A 900 -35.10 22.45 -25.06
C ASN A 900 -36.08 22.87 -26.16
N LEU A 901 -37.28 22.27 -26.15
CA LEU A 901 -38.36 22.52 -27.11
C LEU A 901 -38.95 23.94 -26.98
N SER A 902 -38.72 24.63 -25.87
CA SER A 902 -39.14 26.02 -25.68
C SER A 902 -38.17 27.01 -26.33
N HIS A 903 -36.92 26.63 -26.60
CA HIS A 903 -35.86 27.51 -27.09
C HIS A 903 -36.11 27.98 -28.55
N PRO A 904 -35.92 29.29 -28.88
CA PRO A 904 -36.18 29.82 -30.22
C PRO A 904 -35.44 29.07 -31.33
N LEU A 905 -34.17 28.73 -31.12
CA LEU A 905 -33.36 28.00 -32.11
C LEU A 905 -33.91 26.60 -32.44
N ILE A 906 -34.50 25.90 -31.46
CA ILE A 906 -35.09 24.57 -31.67
C ILE A 906 -36.44 24.68 -32.39
N LYS A 907 -37.23 25.72 -32.10
CA LYS A 907 -38.45 26.05 -32.87
C LYS A 907 -38.11 26.38 -34.32
N SER A 908 -37.09 27.22 -34.56
CA SER A 908 -36.61 27.54 -35.90
C SER A 908 -36.07 26.31 -36.64
N LEU A 909 -35.33 25.41 -35.96
CA LEU A 909 -34.85 24.15 -36.51
C LEU A 909 -36.01 23.24 -36.97
N TYR A 910 -37.10 23.15 -36.20
CA TYR A 910 -38.27 22.36 -36.59
C TYR A 910 -38.95 22.88 -37.86
N THR A 911 -39.06 24.19 -38.02
CA THR A 911 -39.53 24.80 -39.29
C THR A 911 -38.53 24.56 -40.42
N MET A 912 -37.24 24.80 -40.18
CA MET A 912 -36.18 24.71 -41.18
C MET A 912 -36.01 23.28 -41.72
N LYS A 913 -36.19 22.25 -40.88
CA LYS A 913 -36.24 20.83 -41.28
C LYS A 913 -37.17 20.58 -42.48
N ARG A 914 -38.27 21.36 -42.61
CA ARG A 914 -39.26 21.21 -43.69
C ARG A 914 -39.00 22.14 -44.89
N THR A 915 -38.37 23.29 -44.69
CA THR A 915 -38.13 24.29 -45.76
C THR A 915 -36.75 24.17 -46.40
N ASP A 916 -35.71 23.85 -45.63
CA ASP A 916 -34.33 23.63 -46.07
C ASP A 916 -33.66 22.54 -45.21
N PRO A 917 -33.82 21.27 -45.58
CA PRO A 917 -33.25 20.15 -44.83
C PRO A 917 -31.72 20.21 -44.70
N LYS A 918 -31.00 20.71 -45.72
CA LYS A 918 -29.53 20.72 -45.74
C LYS A 918 -28.95 21.70 -44.73
N THR A 919 -29.52 22.91 -44.68
CA THR A 919 -29.11 23.90 -43.66
C THR A 919 -29.56 23.44 -42.26
N ALA A 920 -30.71 22.77 -42.13
CA ALA A 920 -31.15 22.19 -40.87
C ALA A 920 -30.20 21.10 -40.32
N GLU A 921 -29.69 20.21 -41.19
CA GLU A 921 -28.70 19.17 -40.82
C GLU A 921 -27.38 19.78 -40.31
N LEU A 922 -26.88 20.84 -40.97
CA LEU A 922 -25.70 21.58 -40.51
C LEU A 922 -25.98 22.33 -39.19
N LEU A 923 -27.17 22.90 -39.03
CA LEU A 923 -27.57 23.59 -37.81
C LEU A 923 -27.64 22.65 -36.61
N ILE A 924 -28.29 21.48 -36.71
CA ILE A 924 -28.32 20.52 -35.59
C ILE A 924 -26.94 19.93 -35.30
N SER A 925 -26.10 19.74 -36.31
CA SER A 925 -24.70 19.34 -36.12
C SER A 925 -23.92 20.38 -35.32
N GLN A 926 -24.08 21.66 -35.64
CA GLN A 926 -23.44 22.75 -34.90
C GLN A 926 -23.99 22.90 -33.47
N ILE A 927 -25.30 22.73 -33.27
CA ILE A 927 -25.93 22.74 -31.94
C ILE A 927 -25.37 21.60 -31.07
N TYR A 928 -25.15 20.42 -31.64
CA TYR A 928 -24.51 19.30 -30.96
C TYR A 928 -23.01 19.55 -30.69
N ASP A 929 -22.27 20.09 -31.67
CA ASP A 929 -20.86 20.47 -31.49
C ASP A 929 -20.71 21.51 -30.35
N ASN A 930 -21.63 22.47 -30.24
CA ASN A 930 -21.66 23.42 -29.12
C ASN A 930 -21.88 22.72 -27.76
N ALA A 931 -22.74 21.70 -27.70
CA ALA A 931 -22.95 20.89 -26.49
C ALA A 931 -21.71 20.09 -26.10
N LEU A 932 -20.89 19.66 -27.07
CA LEU A 932 -19.59 19.01 -26.82
C LEU A 932 -18.56 19.98 -26.24
N ILE A 933 -18.59 21.27 -26.63
CA ILE A 933 -17.78 22.31 -25.99
C ILE A 933 -18.20 22.49 -24.53
N THR A 934 -19.50 22.74 -24.27
CA THR A 934 -19.99 23.05 -22.91
C THR A 934 -19.86 21.87 -21.94
N SER A 935 -19.86 20.63 -22.44
CA SER A 935 -19.62 19.42 -21.64
C SER A 935 -18.13 19.12 -21.41
N GLY A 936 -17.22 19.79 -22.13
CA GLY A 936 -15.78 19.52 -22.07
C GLY A 936 -15.35 18.21 -22.74
N LEU A 937 -16.15 17.71 -23.70
CA LEU A 937 -15.90 16.45 -24.43
C LEU A 937 -15.30 16.66 -25.84
N LEU A 938 -15.32 17.89 -26.37
CA LEU A 938 -14.73 18.19 -27.67
C LEU A 938 -13.20 18.22 -27.60
N LYS A 939 -12.54 17.44 -28.47
CA LYS A 939 -11.07 17.29 -28.50
C LYS A 939 -10.40 17.97 -29.70
N ASP A 940 -11.07 18.01 -30.86
CA ASP A 940 -10.64 18.72 -32.07
C ASP A 940 -11.74 19.66 -32.56
N THR A 941 -11.38 20.92 -32.81
CA THR A 941 -12.28 21.97 -33.33
C THR A 941 -12.18 22.12 -34.85
N SER A 942 -11.16 21.56 -35.51
CA SER A 942 -10.85 21.83 -36.92
C SER A 942 -12.02 21.48 -37.86
N GLY A 943 -12.61 20.30 -37.68
CA GLY A 943 -13.77 19.84 -38.43
C GLY A 943 -15.05 20.63 -38.12
N MET A 944 -15.20 21.18 -36.92
CA MET A 944 -16.33 22.04 -36.57
C MET A 944 -16.21 23.39 -37.27
N VAL A 945 -15.05 24.05 -37.25
CA VAL A 945 -14.86 25.37 -37.90
C VAL A 945 -15.21 25.31 -39.40
N GLN A 946 -14.87 24.21 -40.08
CA GLN A 946 -15.27 24.01 -41.48
C GLN A 946 -16.79 23.86 -41.66
N ARG A 947 -17.50 23.20 -40.74
CA ARG A 947 -18.97 23.10 -40.75
C ARG A 947 -19.62 24.45 -40.44
N LEU A 948 -19.13 25.15 -39.43
CA LEU A 948 -19.61 26.47 -39.02
C LEU A 948 -19.49 27.48 -40.17
N ASN A 949 -18.35 27.54 -40.85
CA ASN A 949 -18.16 28.43 -42.00
C ASN A 949 -19.14 28.11 -43.15
N LYS A 950 -19.44 26.82 -43.41
CA LYS A 950 -20.45 26.42 -44.40
C LYS A 950 -21.86 26.85 -43.99
N LEU A 951 -22.23 26.61 -42.73
CA LEU A 951 -23.52 27.02 -42.16
C LEU A 951 -23.72 28.54 -42.23
N LEU A 952 -22.72 29.32 -41.80
CA LEU A 952 -22.75 30.79 -41.87
C LEU A 952 -22.82 31.29 -43.32
N THR A 953 -22.11 30.65 -44.25
CA THR A 953 -22.18 31.01 -45.68
C THR A 953 -23.56 30.77 -46.28
N GLN A 954 -24.22 29.67 -45.92
CA GLN A 954 -25.59 29.37 -46.36
C GLN A 954 -26.61 30.35 -45.76
N LEU A 955 -26.50 30.64 -44.46
CA LEU A 955 -27.38 31.60 -43.77
C LEU A 955 -27.16 33.06 -44.18
N ALA A 956 -25.97 33.42 -44.66
CA ALA A 956 -25.69 34.75 -45.21
C ALA A 956 -26.03 34.86 -46.72
N GLY A 957 -26.04 33.74 -47.45
CA GLY A 957 -26.34 33.69 -48.88
C GLY A 957 -27.83 33.81 -49.22
N SER A 958 -28.72 33.57 -48.25
CA SER A 958 -30.18 33.66 -48.40
C SER A 958 -30.68 35.12 -48.43
N LYS A 959 -30.39 35.82 -49.54
CA LYS A 959 -30.93 37.16 -49.81
C LYS A 959 -32.45 37.14 -50.03
N SER A 960 -33.16 37.65 -49.02
CA SER A 960 -34.34 38.52 -49.10
C SER A 960 -35.13 38.51 -50.43
N THR A 961 -36.17 37.68 -50.51
CA THR A 961 -37.25 37.84 -51.49
C THR A 961 -38.30 38.78 -50.91
N ILE A 962 -38.10 40.10 -51.04
CA ILE A 962 -39.17 41.07 -50.77
C ILE A 962 -40.20 40.95 -51.89
N LEU A 963 -41.28 40.21 -51.63
CA LEU A 963 -42.53 40.32 -52.36
C LEU A 963 -43.39 41.37 -51.64
N THR A 964 -43.24 42.63 -52.06
CA THR A 964 -44.28 43.66 -51.91
C THR A 964 -45.47 43.34 -52.83
N PRO A 965 -46.69 43.76 -52.46
CA PRO A 965 -47.92 43.00 -52.70
C PRO A 965 -48.43 42.94 -54.13
#